data_AF-A0A939Z7D0-F1
#
_entry.id   AF-A0A939Z7D0-F1
#
_cell.length_a   1.000
_cell.length_b   1.000
_cell.length_c   1.000
_cell.angle_alpha   90.00
_cell.angle_beta   90.00
_cell.angle_gamma   90.00
#
_symmetry.space_group_name_H-M   'P 1'
#
loop_
_entity.id
_entity.type
_entity.pdbx_description
1 polymer ?
#
loop_
_entity_poly.entity_id
_entity_poly.type
_entity_poly.pdbx_seq_one_letter_code
_entity_poly.pdbx_strand_id
1 'polypeptide(L)'
;MKHLSRILVALVLVLAIAGTLPAQVFADSRPEYIKEIKIYEGSCKNAEAEGFAILADENGNPIDINQGSGSTGVAAKGNKKVYFGYKTTTDKKSAVTDLAIMNMKGGYDVAEYDKLMEGQMSQQIIPFVETFLAAINEYRENYNSDNEANSQRAHYIHDILDKLKDDDCGGAGLGELLLNQTVYELAKPEWDSLSDKAKKDTSFYEINNKVRDTLPEAEKNKHADILTIIAQSNGKATLIIQNLLTRAADSSEETWLDRFENTTYDDLLEYAGKNTDAMINLDREFEDDAEKIIGMWNAFRDRLLDYDKYTAEVKAFDEEAALKEIQHCEFLLDNLNPEYNKEEYSEFFNEYIAVKNQIREIQTYSQYIAIHDYLEGVKYEDDTLLDFFTMEKSEVSGDPTLLYPLVASLSEGQRAGLEFLSLKELFAIALTDESGYSDADCDDIEDISIYDGVDRAIYQKGGVALTSDAMRADAIAKMGKDDGMFSGWTMAMMVITATTAVAFASSAISLGIMKYDVSSCTKEASSLTNDMKPLTSSLADDEFGELETLFTESDIAKGNKIDALETQAMTANSSVCKWLSVGLGIATIALAAVTTFLTYNDLKDYYDVEYSPIPHYMVDEKNITVTNESGDTIVLKNQGAYYKAVESNRKKGDSYFNDIGTCADLNGCVNPQWLALYAQRKDTDAPILADSLTVVVGSSKVPEGYTKGIHMFGEAAVANLNSKLYCWNQSAKSVMIYFKTDTSAAAAGAAGSNFSTGSLAIAGGAGLAIGALVSGLAVSAAGKKKAKKAEA
;
A
#
# COMPACT_ATOMS: atom_id res chain seq x y z
N MET A 1 -14.65 -1.18 -55.96
CA MET A 1 -13.87 -1.73 -54.82
C MET A 1 -12.38 -1.38 -54.87
N LYS A 2 -11.58 -1.74 -55.89
CA LYS A 2 -10.12 -1.41 -55.94
C LYS A 2 -9.74 0.09 -55.96
N HIS A 3 -10.68 0.99 -56.28
CA HIS A 3 -10.45 2.44 -56.22
C HIS A 3 -10.83 3.08 -54.87
N LEU A 4 -11.61 2.40 -54.02
CA LEU A 4 -12.00 2.92 -52.70
C LEU A 4 -10.90 2.66 -51.67
N SER A 5 -10.23 1.50 -51.71
CA SER A 5 -9.13 1.19 -50.78
C SER A 5 -7.88 2.06 -51.01
N ARG A 6 -7.64 2.52 -52.25
CA ARG A 6 -6.54 3.43 -52.56
C ARG A 6 -6.77 4.88 -52.12
N ILE A 7 -8.03 5.28 -51.94
CA ILE A 7 -8.40 6.61 -51.42
C ILE A 7 -8.35 6.62 -49.90
N LEU A 8 -8.74 5.53 -49.23
CA LEU A 8 -8.61 5.38 -47.77
C LEU A 8 -7.13 5.37 -47.33
N VAL A 9 -6.28 4.58 -47.97
CA VAL A 9 -4.84 4.50 -47.64
C VAL A 9 -4.12 5.83 -47.91
N ALA A 10 -4.55 6.61 -48.92
CA ALA A 10 -3.99 7.92 -49.21
C ALA A 10 -4.46 9.02 -48.23
N LEU A 11 -5.62 8.86 -47.57
CA LEU A 11 -6.11 9.80 -46.56
C LEU A 11 -5.42 9.58 -45.19
N VAL A 12 -5.17 8.31 -44.85
CA VAL A 12 -4.41 7.92 -43.64
C VAL A 12 -2.95 8.43 -43.70
N LEU A 13 -2.32 8.42 -44.88
CA LEU A 13 -0.96 8.91 -45.08
C LEU A 13 -0.79 10.45 -45.10
N VAL A 14 -1.86 11.21 -45.34
CA VAL A 14 -1.81 12.69 -45.35
C VAL A 14 -2.01 13.27 -43.95
N LEU A 15 -2.62 12.51 -43.03
CA LEU A 15 -2.82 12.91 -41.63
C LEU A 15 -1.56 12.77 -40.76
N ALA A 16 -0.57 11.98 -41.19
CA ALA A 16 0.69 11.77 -40.47
C ALA A 16 1.70 12.95 -40.50
N ILE A 17 1.43 14.05 -41.23
CA ILE A 17 2.44 15.12 -41.47
C ILE A 17 2.06 16.49 -40.86
N ALA A 18 0.88 16.66 -40.24
CA ALA A 18 0.44 17.97 -39.74
C ALA A 18 0.70 18.19 -38.24
N GLY A 19 1.88 17.80 -37.74
CA GLY A 19 2.26 18.01 -36.33
C GLY A 19 3.40 19.01 -36.18
N THR A 20 3.08 20.28 -35.92
CA THR A 20 3.81 21.17 -34.98
C THR A 20 3.19 22.56 -35.02
N LEU A 21 2.66 23.05 -33.90
CA LEU A 21 2.76 24.44 -33.42
C LEU A 21 2.21 24.54 -31.96
N PRO A 22 2.62 25.56 -31.18
CA PRO A 22 2.76 25.48 -29.72
C PRO A 22 1.50 25.88 -28.94
N ALA A 23 1.32 25.23 -27.79
CA ALA A 23 0.28 25.53 -26.81
C ALA A 23 0.41 26.96 -26.25
N GLN A 24 -0.70 27.71 -26.23
CA GLN A 24 -0.87 28.91 -25.41
C GLN A 24 -1.84 28.58 -24.26
N VAL A 25 -1.43 28.93 -23.04
CA VAL A 25 -2.11 28.63 -21.78
C VAL A 25 -3.11 29.74 -21.45
N PHE A 26 -4.39 29.39 -21.22
CA PHE A 26 -5.37 30.24 -20.54
C PHE A 26 -5.96 29.52 -19.32
N ALA A 27 -6.33 30.30 -18.31
CA ALA A 27 -6.68 29.87 -16.96
C ALA A 27 -8.00 29.08 -16.88
N ASP A 28 -7.95 27.96 -16.18
CA ASP A 28 -8.95 26.90 -16.16
C ASP A 28 -9.88 27.02 -14.94
N SER A 29 -11.18 26.77 -15.11
CA SER A 29 -12.17 26.76 -14.02
C SER A 29 -12.44 25.34 -13.47
N ARG A 30 -11.63 24.36 -13.87
CA ARG A 30 -11.68 22.99 -13.35
C ARG A 30 -11.34 22.97 -11.84
N PRO A 31 -12.06 22.17 -11.03
CA PRO A 31 -11.68 21.97 -9.63
C PRO A 31 -10.25 21.44 -9.56
N GLU A 32 -9.48 22.03 -8.66
CA GLU A 32 -8.11 21.59 -8.37
C GLU A 32 -8.11 20.58 -7.23
N TYR A 33 -7.38 19.49 -7.42
CA TYR A 33 -7.19 18.43 -6.44
C TYR A 33 -5.77 18.44 -5.90
N ILE A 34 -5.56 17.89 -4.72
CA ILE A 34 -4.20 17.68 -4.19
C ILE A 34 -3.51 16.61 -5.02
N LYS A 35 -2.39 16.95 -5.66
CA LYS A 35 -1.54 16.01 -6.42
C LYS A 35 -0.49 15.37 -5.53
N GLU A 36 0.22 16.20 -4.78
CA GLU A 36 1.43 15.82 -4.05
C GLU A 36 1.46 16.59 -2.73
N ILE A 37 1.98 15.97 -1.69
CA ILE A 37 2.14 16.56 -0.37
C ILE A 37 3.60 16.46 0.02
N LYS A 38 4.10 17.48 0.72
CA LYS A 38 5.43 17.50 1.29
C LYS A 38 5.42 18.21 2.63
N ILE A 39 6.17 17.69 3.59
CA ILE A 39 6.29 18.29 4.92
C ILE A 39 7.58 19.10 5.01
N TYR A 40 7.46 20.36 5.38
CA TYR A 40 8.61 21.24 5.59
C TYR A 40 8.94 21.32 7.06
N GLU A 41 10.07 20.73 7.45
CA GLU A 41 10.55 20.79 8.83
C GLU A 41 11.51 21.97 9.00
N GLY A 42 11.31 22.76 10.05
CA GLY A 42 12.07 23.95 10.39
C GLY A 42 11.74 25.20 9.56
N SER A 43 11.77 25.10 8.23
CA SER A 43 11.58 26.24 7.32
C SER A 43 10.88 25.83 6.02
N CYS A 44 9.85 26.60 5.62
CA CYS A 44 9.10 26.45 4.37
C CYS A 44 9.51 27.45 3.27
N LYS A 45 10.59 28.21 3.46
CA LYS A 45 11.00 29.29 2.51
C LYS A 45 11.24 28.83 1.07
N ASN A 46 11.58 27.56 0.86
CA ASN A 46 11.85 27.03 -0.48
C ASN A 46 10.63 26.35 -1.10
N ALA A 47 9.49 26.30 -0.40
CA ALA A 47 8.32 25.56 -0.86
C ALA A 47 7.80 26.08 -2.21
N GLU A 48 7.67 27.39 -2.34
CA GLU A 48 7.22 28.02 -3.58
C GLU A 48 8.17 27.76 -4.76
N ALA A 49 9.49 27.78 -4.51
CA ALA A 49 10.50 27.45 -5.52
C ALA A 49 10.45 25.97 -5.95
N GLU A 50 9.94 25.09 -5.10
CA GLU A 50 9.68 23.67 -5.39
C GLU A 50 8.26 23.42 -5.95
N GLY A 51 7.46 24.49 -6.11
CA GLY A 51 6.09 24.45 -6.63
C GLY A 51 5.01 24.11 -5.61
N PHE A 52 5.32 24.08 -4.31
CA PHE A 52 4.37 23.76 -3.24
C PHE A 52 3.72 25.02 -2.65
N ALA A 53 2.39 24.99 -2.53
CA ALA A 53 1.64 25.89 -1.67
C ALA A 53 1.76 25.43 -0.20
N ILE A 54 1.78 26.38 0.75
CA ILE A 54 1.84 26.08 2.18
C ILE A 54 0.47 26.31 2.81
N LEU A 55 0.01 25.35 3.60
CA LEU A 55 -1.22 25.46 4.37
C LEU A 55 -1.13 26.65 5.33
N ALA A 56 -2.11 27.54 5.20
CA ALA A 56 -2.14 28.81 5.89
C ALA A 56 -3.42 29.00 6.71
N ASP A 57 -3.36 29.90 7.70
CA ASP A 57 -4.53 30.33 8.47
C ASP A 57 -5.43 31.28 7.65
N GLU A 58 -6.55 31.70 8.23
CA GLU A 58 -7.50 32.65 7.62
C GLU A 58 -6.85 34.00 7.25
N ASN A 59 -5.68 34.31 7.80
CA ASN A 59 -4.92 35.53 7.52
C ASN A 59 -3.79 35.30 6.49
N GLY A 60 -3.65 34.09 5.94
CA GLY A 60 -2.61 33.72 4.99
C GLY A 60 -1.24 33.42 5.62
N ASN A 61 -1.15 33.25 6.95
CA ASN A 61 0.10 32.89 7.61
C ASN A 61 0.32 31.37 7.60
N PRO A 62 1.54 30.86 7.29
CA PRO A 62 1.86 29.45 7.42
C PRO A 62 1.56 28.88 8.80
N ILE A 63 0.83 27.76 8.84
CA ILE A 63 0.47 27.08 10.09
C ILE A 63 1.56 26.10 10.51
N ASP A 64 1.99 26.21 11.77
CA ASP A 64 2.84 25.23 12.43
C ASP A 64 1.99 24.05 12.94
N ILE A 65 1.97 22.95 12.21
CA ILE A 65 1.03 21.84 12.47
C ILE A 65 1.41 20.98 13.68
N ASN A 66 2.61 21.17 14.24
CA ASN A 66 3.05 20.53 15.49
C ASN A 66 3.21 21.54 16.63
N GLN A 67 2.52 22.68 16.55
CA GLN A 67 2.71 23.81 17.47
C GLN A 67 2.63 23.38 18.94
N GLY A 68 3.75 23.55 19.64
CA GLY A 68 3.85 23.27 21.07
C GLY A 68 3.92 21.79 21.43
N SER A 69 4.13 20.89 20.47
CA SER A 69 4.28 19.44 20.72
C SER A 69 5.59 19.08 21.44
N GLY A 70 6.68 19.80 21.17
CA GLY A 70 7.99 19.55 21.77
C GLY A 70 8.13 20.05 23.22
N SER A 71 9.24 19.66 23.86
CA SER A 71 9.52 19.96 25.27
C SER A 71 10.53 21.11 25.41
N THR A 72 10.35 21.94 26.45
CA THR A 72 11.31 22.98 26.85
C THR A 72 12.24 22.53 27.98
N GLY A 73 12.29 21.23 28.27
CA GLY A 73 13.16 20.66 29.30
C GLY A 73 14.64 20.90 29.01
N VAL A 74 15.46 20.92 30.07
CA VAL A 74 16.91 21.24 30.00
C VAL A 74 17.71 20.31 29.08
N ALA A 75 17.22 19.10 28.83
CA ALA A 75 17.81 18.13 27.90
C ALA A 75 16.93 17.85 26.67
N ALA A 76 15.81 18.56 26.50
CA ALA A 76 14.92 18.36 25.38
C ALA A 76 15.51 18.99 24.10
N LYS A 77 15.18 18.40 22.94
CA LYS A 77 15.60 18.88 21.62
C LYS A 77 14.88 20.16 21.16
N GLY A 78 14.03 20.74 22.00
CA GLY A 78 13.29 21.98 21.75
C GLY A 78 12.06 21.78 20.85
N ASN A 79 11.68 22.85 20.14
CA ASN A 79 10.57 22.86 19.19
C ASN A 79 11.09 23.08 17.76
N LYS A 80 10.92 22.07 16.91
CA LYS A 80 11.11 22.22 15.46
C LYS A 80 9.73 22.40 14.83
N LYS A 81 9.54 23.52 14.11
CA LYS A 81 8.28 23.81 13.43
C LYS A 81 8.06 22.86 12.26
N VAL A 82 6.82 22.52 11.98
CA VAL A 82 6.44 21.64 10.87
C VAL A 82 5.33 22.32 10.06
N TYR A 83 5.51 22.38 8.74
CA TYR A 83 4.54 22.99 7.82
C TYR A 83 4.05 21.98 6.79
N PHE A 84 2.76 22.03 6.47
CA PHE A 84 2.13 21.19 5.46
C PHE A 84 2.17 21.89 4.09
N GLY A 85 2.86 21.28 3.12
CA GLY A 85 2.92 21.77 1.74
C GLY A 85 2.19 20.85 0.78
N TYR A 86 1.57 21.41 -0.27
CA TYR A 86 0.87 20.64 -1.30
C TYR A 86 1.01 21.24 -2.70
N LYS A 87 0.91 20.38 -3.72
CA LYS A 87 0.74 20.75 -5.14
C LYS A 87 -0.64 20.38 -5.60
N THR A 88 -1.12 21.09 -6.62
CA THR A 88 -2.44 20.84 -7.22
C THR A 88 -2.36 20.18 -8.58
N THR A 89 -3.47 19.58 -9.01
CA THR A 89 -3.67 18.97 -10.33
C THR A 89 -5.15 19.07 -10.70
N THR A 90 -5.45 19.16 -11.99
CA THR A 90 -6.82 19.00 -12.50
C THR A 90 -7.10 17.56 -12.95
N ASP A 91 -6.08 16.70 -13.01
CA ASP A 91 -6.23 15.28 -13.34
C ASP A 91 -6.57 14.47 -12.09
N LYS A 92 -7.81 13.96 -12.06
CA LYS A 92 -8.36 13.13 -10.97
C LYS A 92 -7.56 11.85 -10.72
N LYS A 93 -6.96 11.22 -11.75
CA LYS A 93 -6.21 9.96 -11.59
C LYS A 93 -4.87 10.19 -10.85
N SER A 94 -4.27 11.36 -11.04
CA SER A 94 -3.04 11.74 -10.34
C SER A 94 -3.25 12.28 -8.91
N ALA A 95 -4.50 12.44 -8.47
CA ALA A 95 -4.84 13.11 -7.22
C ALA A 95 -4.79 12.17 -6.00
N VAL A 96 -4.46 12.76 -4.84
CA VAL A 96 -4.54 12.13 -3.52
C VAL A 96 -6.01 11.99 -3.13
N THR A 97 -6.37 10.82 -2.63
CA THR A 97 -7.74 10.46 -2.25
C THR A 97 -7.92 10.32 -0.74
N ASP A 98 -6.84 10.02 -0.01
CA ASP A 98 -6.88 9.91 1.45
C ASP A 98 -5.55 10.23 2.13
N LEU A 99 -5.62 10.53 3.43
CA LEU A 99 -4.48 10.85 4.28
C LEU A 99 -4.60 10.17 5.66
N ALA A 100 -3.61 9.34 5.96
CA ALA A 100 -3.53 8.63 7.23
C ALA A 100 -2.21 8.92 7.94
N ILE A 101 -2.19 8.81 9.26
CA ILE A 101 -0.97 8.86 10.07
C ILE A 101 -0.75 7.54 10.78
N MET A 102 0.53 7.24 11.02
CA MET A 102 0.97 6.16 11.91
C MET A 102 2.07 6.70 12.80
N ASN A 103 2.05 6.35 14.09
CA ASN A 103 3.17 6.61 14.99
C ASN A 103 4.11 5.40 15.06
N MET A 104 5.35 5.63 15.46
CA MET A 104 6.42 4.61 15.52
C MET A 104 6.02 3.30 16.22
N LYS A 105 5.16 3.38 17.24
CA LYS A 105 4.70 2.21 18.01
C LYS A 105 3.24 1.85 17.71
N GLY A 106 2.67 2.28 16.59
CA GLY A 106 1.22 2.26 16.34
C GLY A 106 0.64 0.92 15.90
N GLY A 107 1.43 -0.16 15.82
CA GLY A 107 0.93 -1.51 15.51
C GLY A 107 0.99 -1.81 14.02
N TYR A 108 2.22 -2.01 13.54
CA TYR A 108 2.51 -2.45 12.18
C TYR A 108 3.75 -3.34 12.19
N ASP A 109 3.92 -4.15 11.15
CA ASP A 109 5.08 -5.03 11.00
C ASP A 109 5.47 -5.15 9.52
N VAL A 110 6.76 -4.95 9.24
CA VAL A 110 7.34 -5.06 7.90
C VAL A 110 7.64 -6.52 7.54
N ALA A 111 8.08 -7.31 8.50
CA ALA A 111 8.37 -8.72 8.30
C ALA A 111 7.09 -9.54 8.05
N GLU A 112 5.95 -9.17 8.67
CA GLU A 112 4.66 -9.80 8.36
C GLU A 112 4.20 -9.50 6.92
N TYR A 113 4.47 -8.30 6.39
CA TYR A 113 4.22 -8.01 4.97
C TYR A 113 5.10 -8.87 4.05
N ASP A 114 6.41 -8.94 4.34
CA ASP A 114 7.35 -9.73 3.54
C ASP A 114 6.94 -11.22 3.54
N LYS A 115 6.54 -11.77 4.69
CA LYS A 115 5.99 -13.14 4.78
C LYS A 115 4.71 -13.31 3.98
N LEU A 116 3.82 -12.33 3.99
CA LEU A 116 2.58 -12.37 3.20
C LEU A 116 2.88 -12.44 1.69
N MET A 117 3.84 -11.64 1.21
CA MET A 117 4.28 -11.67 -0.19
C MET A 117 5.01 -12.98 -0.55
N GLU A 118 5.83 -13.51 0.36
CA GLU A 118 6.46 -14.83 0.19
C GLU A 118 5.41 -15.95 0.13
N GLY A 119 4.35 -15.84 0.94
CA GLY A 119 3.18 -16.72 0.90
C GLY A 119 2.47 -16.64 -0.46
N GLN A 120 2.16 -15.44 -0.94
CA GLN A 120 1.57 -15.25 -2.28
C GLN A 120 2.43 -15.87 -3.38
N MET A 121 3.74 -15.62 -3.35
CA MET A 121 4.68 -16.15 -4.35
C MET A 121 4.70 -17.68 -4.36
N SER A 122 4.80 -18.30 -3.18
CA SER A 122 4.94 -19.76 -3.05
C SER A 122 3.63 -20.53 -3.22
N GLN A 123 2.50 -19.97 -2.80
CA GLN A 123 1.21 -20.67 -2.78
C GLN A 123 0.33 -20.37 -3.98
N GLN A 124 0.57 -19.26 -4.69
CA GLN A 124 -0.28 -18.84 -5.81
C GLN A 124 0.52 -18.69 -7.10
N ILE A 125 1.57 -17.85 -7.08
CA ILE A 125 2.25 -17.45 -8.32
C ILE A 125 3.07 -18.61 -8.91
N ILE A 126 3.89 -19.29 -8.09
CA ILE A 126 4.70 -20.42 -8.58
C ILE A 126 3.82 -21.56 -9.09
N PRO A 127 2.83 -22.07 -8.32
CA PRO A 127 1.93 -23.12 -8.84
C PRO A 127 1.22 -22.71 -10.14
N PHE A 128 0.74 -21.46 -10.22
CA PHE A 128 0.16 -20.93 -11.44
C PHE A 128 1.15 -20.97 -12.61
N VAL A 129 2.37 -20.48 -12.43
CA VAL A 129 3.39 -20.49 -13.49
C VAL A 129 3.77 -21.91 -13.90
N GLU A 130 3.84 -22.86 -12.97
CA GLU A 130 4.10 -24.27 -13.30
C GLU A 130 3.07 -24.85 -14.25
N THR A 131 1.78 -24.61 -14.00
CA THR A 131 0.70 -25.03 -14.90
C THR A 131 0.72 -24.23 -16.20
N PHE A 132 0.96 -22.92 -16.11
CA PHE A 132 0.88 -22.01 -17.25
C PHE A 132 2.06 -22.13 -18.23
N LEU A 133 3.17 -22.77 -17.83
CA LEU A 133 4.27 -23.11 -18.74
C LEU A 133 3.82 -23.99 -19.90
N ALA A 134 2.77 -24.81 -19.74
CA ALA A 134 2.20 -25.59 -20.85
C ALA A 134 1.77 -24.67 -22.01
N ALA A 135 1.06 -23.57 -21.70
CA ALA A 135 0.64 -22.59 -22.70
C ALA A 135 1.82 -21.89 -23.39
N ILE A 136 2.86 -21.54 -22.62
CA ILE A 136 4.08 -20.93 -23.16
C ILE A 136 4.81 -21.92 -24.09
N ASN A 137 4.90 -23.19 -23.70
CA ASN A 137 5.57 -24.22 -24.49
C ASN A 137 4.82 -24.53 -25.79
N GLU A 138 3.50 -24.67 -25.75
CA GLU A 138 2.68 -24.85 -26.95
C GLU A 138 2.74 -23.63 -27.87
N TYR A 139 2.80 -22.40 -27.32
CA TYR A 139 3.06 -21.20 -28.11
C TYR A 139 4.41 -21.28 -28.85
N ARG A 140 5.49 -21.67 -28.17
CA ARG A 140 6.83 -21.84 -28.79
C ARG A 140 6.84 -22.92 -29.86
N GLU A 141 6.14 -24.03 -29.62
CA GLU A 141 5.96 -25.12 -30.58
C GLU A 141 5.21 -24.63 -31.81
N ASN A 142 4.09 -23.94 -31.62
CA ASN A 142 3.26 -23.41 -32.69
C ASN A 142 3.98 -22.37 -33.53
N TYR A 143 4.76 -21.48 -32.91
CA TYR A 143 5.56 -20.48 -33.63
C TYR A 143 6.49 -21.13 -34.67
N ASN A 144 7.05 -22.30 -34.35
CA ASN A 144 7.97 -23.04 -35.21
C ASN A 144 7.31 -24.22 -35.94
N SER A 145 5.97 -24.30 -35.93
CA SER A 145 5.24 -25.45 -36.47
C SER A 145 5.23 -25.46 -38.00
N ASP A 146 5.28 -26.66 -38.57
CA ASP A 146 5.04 -26.89 -40.01
C ASP A 146 3.54 -26.81 -40.35
N ASN A 147 2.64 -26.82 -39.36
CA ASN A 147 1.22 -26.58 -39.55
C ASN A 147 0.97 -25.07 -39.76
N GLU A 148 0.52 -24.71 -40.96
CA GLU A 148 0.34 -23.32 -41.37
C GLU A 148 -0.64 -22.54 -40.48
N ALA A 149 -1.76 -23.14 -40.10
CA ALA A 149 -2.73 -22.52 -39.19
C ALA A 149 -2.14 -22.23 -37.81
N ASN A 150 -1.43 -23.19 -37.22
CA ASN A 150 -0.80 -23.02 -35.90
C ASN A 150 0.32 -21.99 -35.93
N SER A 151 1.17 -22.02 -36.97
CA SER A 151 2.25 -21.05 -37.13
C SER A 151 1.73 -19.64 -37.36
N GLN A 152 0.72 -19.45 -38.22
CA GLN A 152 0.10 -18.14 -38.45
C GLN A 152 -0.55 -17.58 -37.18
N ARG A 153 -1.28 -18.43 -36.42
CA ARG A 153 -1.86 -18.05 -35.12
C ARG A 153 -0.79 -17.60 -34.13
N ALA A 154 0.30 -18.36 -34.00
CA ALA A 154 1.38 -18.03 -33.09
C ALA A 154 2.17 -16.77 -33.50
N HIS A 155 2.41 -16.55 -34.80
CA HIS A 155 3.02 -15.31 -35.30
C HIS A 155 2.14 -14.08 -35.01
N TYR A 156 0.84 -14.18 -35.26
CA TYR A 156 -0.08 -13.08 -34.95
C TYR A 156 -0.06 -12.73 -33.45
N ILE A 157 -0.12 -13.75 -32.60
CA ILE A 157 -0.06 -13.56 -31.14
C ILE A 157 1.31 -13.02 -30.71
N HIS A 158 2.40 -13.50 -31.31
CA HIS A 158 3.74 -12.98 -31.08
C HIS A 158 3.79 -11.48 -31.33
N ASP A 159 3.24 -11.01 -32.46
CA ASP A 159 3.31 -9.60 -32.84
C ASP A 159 2.54 -8.70 -31.85
N ILE A 160 1.41 -9.18 -31.30
CA ILE A 160 0.70 -8.46 -30.23
C ILE A 160 1.49 -8.51 -28.92
N LEU A 161 2.01 -9.67 -28.54
CA LEU A 161 2.82 -9.81 -27.32
C LEU A 161 4.08 -8.95 -27.39
N ASP A 162 4.67 -8.77 -28.56
CA ASP A 162 5.85 -7.94 -28.74
C ASP A 162 5.57 -6.45 -28.46
N LYS A 163 4.32 -6.00 -28.59
CA LYS A 163 3.91 -4.63 -28.18
C LYS A 163 3.88 -4.44 -26.67
N LEU A 164 3.85 -5.52 -25.91
CA LEU A 164 3.99 -5.47 -24.46
C LEU A 164 5.47 -5.52 -24.10
N LYS A 165 6.01 -4.40 -23.61
CA LYS A 165 7.44 -4.26 -23.32
C LYS A 165 7.75 -4.57 -21.87
N ASP A 166 8.80 -5.36 -21.64
CA ASP A 166 9.37 -5.63 -20.32
C ASP A 166 10.54 -4.67 -20.04
N ASP A 167 10.30 -3.69 -19.18
CA ASP A 167 11.31 -2.69 -18.81
C ASP A 167 12.54 -3.30 -18.12
N ASP A 168 12.38 -4.46 -17.46
CA ASP A 168 13.49 -5.15 -16.79
C ASP A 168 14.44 -5.83 -17.78
N CYS A 169 13.96 -6.09 -19.01
CA CYS A 169 14.74 -6.60 -20.12
C CYS A 169 15.14 -5.50 -21.11
N GLY A 170 15.20 -4.24 -20.66
CA GLY A 170 15.59 -3.10 -21.50
C GLY A 170 14.51 -2.68 -22.51
N GLY A 171 13.25 -2.99 -22.23
CA GLY A 171 12.12 -2.70 -23.13
C GLY A 171 11.99 -3.69 -24.28
N ALA A 172 12.49 -4.92 -24.12
CA ALA A 172 12.26 -6.00 -25.08
C ALA A 172 10.78 -6.40 -25.09
N GLY A 173 10.25 -6.78 -26.25
CA GLY A 173 8.87 -7.22 -26.36
C GLY A 173 8.68 -8.63 -25.82
N LEU A 174 7.52 -8.90 -25.21
CA LEU A 174 7.25 -10.18 -24.59
C LEU A 174 7.14 -11.33 -25.59
N GLY A 175 6.76 -11.06 -26.84
CA GLY A 175 6.73 -12.07 -27.91
C GLY A 175 8.10 -12.74 -28.06
N GLU A 176 9.14 -11.94 -28.33
CA GLU A 176 10.52 -12.44 -28.47
C GLU A 176 11.06 -13.05 -27.17
N LEU A 177 10.79 -12.42 -26.02
CA LEU A 177 11.28 -12.93 -24.73
C LEU A 177 10.70 -14.31 -24.39
N LEU A 178 9.43 -14.55 -24.71
CA LEU A 178 8.74 -15.79 -24.40
C LEU A 178 9.05 -16.92 -25.39
N LEU A 179 9.68 -16.64 -26.53
CA LEU A 179 10.26 -17.67 -27.39
C LEU A 179 11.48 -18.35 -26.76
N ASN A 180 12.17 -17.68 -25.84
CA ASN A 180 13.28 -18.24 -25.07
C ASN A 180 12.79 -18.88 -23.75
N GLN A 181 13.62 -19.75 -23.16
CA GLN A 181 13.37 -20.24 -21.80
C GLN A 181 13.25 -19.07 -20.83
N THR A 182 12.27 -19.11 -19.92
CA THR A 182 12.11 -18.11 -18.86
C THR A 182 13.19 -18.28 -17.80
N VAL A 183 13.42 -17.25 -16.98
CA VAL A 183 14.32 -17.36 -15.81
C VAL A 183 13.86 -18.49 -14.88
N TYR A 184 12.53 -18.69 -14.76
CA TYR A 184 11.94 -19.78 -14.00
C TYR A 184 12.44 -21.15 -14.47
N GLU A 185 12.37 -21.41 -15.78
CA GLU A 185 12.84 -22.66 -16.39
C GLU A 185 14.35 -22.85 -16.23
N LEU A 186 15.13 -21.77 -16.30
CA LEU A 186 16.58 -21.81 -16.05
C LEU A 186 16.91 -22.09 -14.57
N ALA A 187 16.05 -21.66 -13.64
CA ALA A 187 16.24 -21.85 -12.21
C ALA A 187 15.76 -23.22 -11.69
N LYS A 188 14.80 -23.84 -12.37
CA LYS A 188 14.20 -25.13 -11.99
C LYS A 188 15.24 -26.24 -11.74
N PRO A 189 16.27 -26.46 -12.59
CA PRO A 189 17.27 -27.49 -12.35
C PRO A 189 18.11 -27.25 -11.08
N GLU A 190 18.46 -25.99 -10.78
CA GLU A 190 19.19 -25.65 -9.55
C GLU A 190 18.31 -25.95 -8.33
N TRP A 191 17.05 -25.54 -8.36
CA TRP A 191 16.09 -25.83 -7.30
C TRP A 191 15.89 -27.33 -7.08
N ASP A 192 15.69 -28.10 -8.14
CA ASP A 192 15.43 -29.54 -8.05
C ASP A 192 16.64 -30.32 -7.52
N SER A 193 17.85 -29.77 -7.64
CA SER A 193 19.08 -30.33 -7.07
C SER A 193 19.24 -30.10 -5.56
N LEU A 194 18.46 -29.18 -4.96
CA LEU A 194 18.53 -28.89 -3.52
C LEU A 194 17.93 -30.03 -2.68
N SER A 195 18.57 -30.33 -1.55
CA SER A 195 18.00 -31.23 -0.54
C SER A 195 16.70 -30.67 0.07
N ASP A 196 15.81 -31.53 0.57
CA ASP A 196 14.57 -31.10 1.25
C ASP A 196 14.81 -30.11 2.39
N LYS A 197 15.94 -30.23 3.09
CA LYS A 197 16.33 -29.27 4.13
C LYS A 197 16.63 -27.90 3.52
N ALA A 198 17.39 -27.86 2.44
CA ALA A 198 17.72 -26.61 1.74
C ALA A 198 16.47 -25.95 1.14
N LYS A 199 15.53 -26.74 0.59
CA LYS A 199 14.23 -26.22 0.11
C LYS A 199 13.33 -25.65 1.21
N LYS A 200 13.55 -26.02 2.48
CA LYS A 200 12.88 -25.41 3.64
C LYS A 200 13.56 -24.13 4.11
N ASP A 201 14.86 -24.03 3.91
CA ASP A 201 15.69 -22.90 4.36
C ASP A 201 15.87 -21.84 3.25
N THR A 202 15.33 -22.04 2.05
CA THR A 202 15.47 -21.14 0.88
C THR A 202 14.20 -21.18 0.04
N SER A 203 13.77 -20.03 -0.48
CA SER A 203 12.60 -19.98 -1.38
C SER A 203 13.00 -20.18 -2.85
N PHE A 204 12.10 -20.73 -3.68
CA PHE A 204 12.33 -20.81 -5.12
C PHE A 204 12.59 -19.43 -5.74
N TYR A 205 11.89 -18.40 -5.25
CA TYR A 205 12.06 -17.02 -5.72
C TYR A 205 13.49 -16.48 -5.50
N GLU A 206 14.14 -16.86 -4.41
CA GLU A 206 15.55 -16.52 -4.17
C GLU A 206 16.49 -17.20 -5.16
N ILE A 207 16.23 -18.46 -5.52
CA ILE A 207 16.99 -19.16 -6.57
C ILE A 207 16.74 -18.53 -7.94
N ASN A 208 15.49 -18.19 -8.28
CA ASN A 208 15.13 -17.49 -9.52
C ASN A 208 15.92 -16.18 -9.68
N ASN A 209 15.87 -15.32 -8.66
CA ASN A 209 16.61 -14.05 -8.65
C ASN A 209 18.12 -14.26 -8.74
N LYS A 210 18.66 -15.25 -8.01
CA LYS A 210 20.08 -15.59 -8.07
C LYS A 210 20.49 -16.00 -9.49
N VAL A 211 19.73 -16.88 -10.14
CA VAL A 211 20.02 -17.31 -11.52
C VAL A 211 20.01 -16.11 -12.45
N ARG A 212 18.95 -15.28 -12.41
CA ARG A 212 18.85 -14.03 -13.19
C ARG A 212 20.08 -13.14 -13.01
N ASP A 213 20.46 -12.88 -11.77
CA ASP A 213 21.55 -11.96 -11.44
C ASP A 213 22.92 -12.50 -11.90
N THR A 214 23.06 -13.82 -12.03
CA THR A 214 24.28 -14.49 -12.52
C THR A 214 24.36 -14.62 -14.05
N LEU A 215 23.27 -14.37 -14.78
CA LEU A 215 23.30 -14.37 -16.24
C LEU A 215 24.22 -13.26 -16.75
N PRO A 216 24.94 -13.48 -17.87
CA PRO A 216 25.61 -12.39 -18.58
C PRO A 216 24.60 -11.29 -18.95
N GLU A 217 25.01 -10.03 -18.92
CA GLU A 217 24.13 -8.89 -19.22
C GLU A 217 23.41 -9.01 -20.58
N ALA A 218 24.09 -9.58 -21.58
CA ALA A 218 23.52 -9.82 -22.91
C ALA A 218 22.42 -10.89 -22.92
N GLU A 219 22.36 -11.77 -21.92
CA GLU A 219 21.36 -12.83 -21.79
C GLU A 219 20.21 -12.42 -20.86
N LYS A 220 20.45 -11.52 -19.88
CA LYS A 220 19.38 -11.01 -19.00
C LYS A 220 18.21 -10.41 -19.77
N ASN A 221 18.50 -9.73 -20.88
CA ASN A 221 17.49 -9.11 -21.73
C ASN A 221 16.86 -10.07 -22.75
N LYS A 222 17.11 -11.39 -22.65
CA LYS A 222 16.53 -12.41 -23.53
C LYS A 222 15.60 -13.38 -22.81
N HIS A 223 15.64 -13.41 -21.48
CA HIS A 223 14.90 -14.37 -20.67
C HIS A 223 13.88 -13.63 -19.79
N ALA A 224 12.59 -13.81 -20.09
CA ALA A 224 11.52 -13.25 -19.27
C ALA A 224 11.59 -13.77 -17.83
N ASP A 225 11.53 -12.86 -16.86
CA ASP A 225 11.34 -13.20 -15.44
C ASP A 225 9.83 -13.35 -15.15
N ILE A 226 9.27 -14.46 -15.63
CA ILE A 226 7.81 -14.70 -15.60
C ILE A 226 7.21 -14.61 -14.19
N LEU A 227 7.96 -14.97 -13.14
CA LEU A 227 7.50 -14.79 -11.75
C LEU A 227 7.32 -13.30 -11.41
N THR A 228 8.29 -12.46 -11.79
CA THR A 228 8.22 -11.01 -11.58
C THR A 228 7.12 -10.37 -12.43
N ILE A 229 6.96 -10.78 -13.69
CA ILE A 229 5.88 -10.30 -14.58
C ILE A 229 4.52 -10.63 -13.96
N ILE A 230 4.27 -11.90 -13.60
CA ILE A 230 3.00 -12.29 -12.99
C ILE A 230 2.81 -11.62 -11.63
N ALA A 231 3.84 -11.38 -10.83
CA ALA A 231 3.69 -10.72 -9.53
C ALA A 231 3.43 -9.21 -9.62
N GLN A 232 4.17 -8.51 -10.49
CA GLN A 232 4.36 -7.06 -10.44
C GLN A 232 3.81 -6.31 -11.65
N SER A 233 3.48 -6.97 -12.76
CA SER A 233 2.91 -6.27 -13.91
C SER A 233 1.53 -5.70 -13.58
N ASN A 234 1.15 -4.69 -14.36
CA ASN A 234 -0.20 -4.15 -14.39
C ASN A 234 -1.18 -5.30 -14.60
N GLY A 235 -2.22 -5.38 -13.76
CA GLY A 235 -3.18 -6.49 -13.82
C GLY A 235 -3.82 -6.68 -15.20
N LYS A 236 -3.99 -5.60 -15.98
CA LYS A 236 -4.47 -5.69 -17.37
C LYS A 236 -3.44 -6.37 -18.27
N ALA A 237 -2.18 -5.95 -18.19
CA ALA A 237 -1.09 -6.57 -18.96
C ALA A 237 -0.98 -8.06 -18.63
N THR A 238 -1.05 -8.44 -17.35
CA THR A 238 -1.05 -9.86 -16.94
C THR A 238 -2.18 -10.65 -17.59
N LEU A 239 -3.42 -10.16 -17.53
CA LEU A 239 -4.58 -10.84 -18.14
C LEU A 239 -4.46 -10.95 -19.67
N ILE A 240 -3.90 -9.92 -20.31
CA ILE A 240 -3.65 -9.92 -21.75
C ILE A 240 -2.63 -10.99 -22.12
N ILE A 241 -1.49 -11.04 -21.42
CA ILE A 241 -0.43 -12.03 -21.66
C ILE A 241 -1.00 -13.44 -21.49
N GLN A 242 -1.74 -13.67 -20.41
CA GLN A 242 -2.39 -14.94 -20.11
C GLN A 242 -3.35 -15.36 -21.24
N ASN A 243 -4.28 -14.47 -21.60
CA ASN A 243 -5.25 -14.71 -22.66
C ASN A 243 -4.58 -14.99 -24.01
N LEU A 244 -3.63 -14.15 -24.43
CA LEU A 244 -2.94 -14.28 -25.71
C LEU A 244 -2.18 -15.59 -25.82
N LEU A 245 -1.41 -15.97 -24.79
CA LEU A 245 -0.65 -17.23 -24.79
C LEU A 245 -1.57 -18.45 -24.83
N THR A 246 -2.69 -18.44 -24.10
CA THR A 246 -3.65 -19.54 -24.19
C THR A 246 -4.39 -19.58 -25.53
N ARG A 247 -4.55 -18.43 -26.21
CA ARG A 247 -5.05 -18.40 -27.60
C ARG A 247 -4.02 -18.92 -28.60
N ALA A 248 -2.73 -18.74 -28.32
CA ALA A 248 -1.66 -19.34 -29.11
C ALA A 248 -1.44 -20.82 -28.80
N ALA A 249 -1.88 -21.30 -27.64
CA ALA A 249 -1.87 -22.70 -27.27
C ALA A 249 -2.77 -23.54 -28.21
N ASP A 250 -2.62 -24.86 -28.17
CA ASP A 250 -3.13 -25.90 -29.08
C ASP A 250 -2.15 -26.25 -30.20
N SER A 251 -1.20 -27.16 -29.92
CA SER A 251 -0.23 -27.62 -30.93
C SER A 251 -0.71 -28.77 -31.81
N SER A 252 -1.96 -29.21 -31.64
CA SER A 252 -2.56 -30.25 -32.48
C SER A 252 -2.81 -29.78 -33.92
N GLU A 253 -2.90 -30.72 -34.85
CA GLU A 253 -3.30 -30.46 -36.24
C GLU A 253 -4.81 -30.13 -36.36
N GLU A 254 -5.62 -30.68 -35.46
CA GLU A 254 -7.07 -30.49 -35.39
C GLU A 254 -7.41 -29.46 -34.31
N THR A 255 -8.52 -28.74 -34.44
CA THR A 255 -8.96 -27.83 -33.36
C THR A 255 -9.53 -28.62 -32.17
N TRP A 256 -9.61 -28.00 -30.99
CA TRP A 256 -10.27 -28.65 -29.85
C TRP A 256 -11.73 -29.02 -30.14
N LEU A 257 -12.42 -28.28 -31.01
CA LEU A 257 -13.79 -28.61 -31.43
C LEU A 257 -13.84 -29.87 -32.28
N ASP A 258 -12.91 -30.02 -33.22
CA ASP A 258 -12.81 -31.23 -34.05
C ASP A 258 -12.48 -32.45 -33.17
N ARG A 259 -11.59 -32.29 -32.18
CA ARG A 259 -11.30 -33.34 -31.21
C ARG A 259 -12.52 -33.69 -30.34
N PHE A 260 -13.27 -32.67 -29.91
CA PHE A 260 -14.45 -32.85 -29.08
C PHE A 260 -15.58 -33.56 -29.83
N GLU A 261 -15.81 -33.21 -31.10
CA GLU A 261 -16.78 -33.90 -31.96
C GLU A 261 -16.50 -35.41 -32.04
N ASN A 262 -15.23 -35.81 -31.95
CA ASN A 262 -14.78 -37.19 -32.08
C ASN A 262 -14.45 -37.87 -30.74
N THR A 263 -14.71 -37.23 -29.60
CA THR A 263 -14.41 -37.77 -28.27
C THR A 263 -15.70 -37.94 -27.46
N THR A 264 -16.00 -39.16 -27.05
CA THR A 264 -17.10 -39.48 -26.12
C THR A 264 -16.57 -39.91 -24.76
N TYR A 265 -17.44 -39.93 -23.75
CA TYR A 265 -17.06 -40.43 -22.43
C TYR A 265 -16.69 -41.92 -22.45
N ASP A 266 -17.36 -42.72 -23.29
CA ASP A 266 -17.05 -44.14 -23.47
C ASP A 266 -15.65 -44.35 -24.07
N ASP A 267 -15.22 -43.47 -24.99
CA ASP A 267 -13.86 -43.51 -25.55
C ASP A 267 -12.80 -43.25 -24.46
N LEU A 268 -13.06 -42.28 -23.57
CA LEU A 268 -12.18 -41.99 -22.43
C LEU A 268 -12.11 -43.15 -21.45
N LEU A 269 -13.24 -43.80 -21.16
CA LEU A 269 -13.26 -45.00 -20.31
C LEU A 269 -12.50 -46.17 -20.94
N GLU A 270 -12.61 -46.37 -22.25
CA GLU A 270 -11.83 -47.38 -22.95
C GLU A 270 -10.33 -47.08 -22.91
N TYR A 271 -9.94 -45.81 -23.06
CA TYR A 271 -8.56 -45.35 -22.96
C TYR A 271 -7.97 -45.53 -21.55
N ALA A 272 -8.72 -45.14 -20.50
CA ALA A 272 -8.30 -45.29 -19.10
C ALA A 272 -8.26 -46.76 -18.63
N GLY A 273 -8.88 -47.67 -19.39
CA GLY A 273 -8.90 -49.11 -19.16
C GLY A 273 -10.20 -49.61 -18.53
N LYS A 274 -10.52 -50.90 -18.69
CA LYS A 274 -11.83 -51.47 -18.27
C LYS A 274 -11.89 -51.86 -16.77
N ASN A 275 -11.08 -51.26 -15.90
CA ASN A 275 -11.10 -51.55 -14.46
C ASN A 275 -11.92 -50.49 -13.70
N THR A 276 -12.31 -50.82 -12.47
CA THR A 276 -13.01 -49.88 -11.56
C THR A 276 -12.21 -48.63 -11.23
N ASP A 277 -10.91 -48.62 -11.52
CA ASP A 277 -10.02 -47.49 -11.26
C ASP A 277 -10.05 -46.45 -12.40
N ALA A 278 -10.63 -46.77 -13.55
CA ALA A 278 -10.67 -45.88 -14.71
C ALA A 278 -11.48 -44.61 -14.46
N MET A 279 -12.67 -44.73 -13.85
CA MET A 279 -13.47 -43.57 -13.46
C MET A 279 -12.69 -42.68 -12.47
N ILE A 280 -12.08 -43.28 -11.45
CA ILE A 280 -11.27 -42.55 -10.46
C ILE A 280 -10.09 -41.82 -11.12
N ASN A 281 -9.48 -42.43 -12.14
CA ASN A 281 -8.38 -41.81 -12.89
C ASN A 281 -8.87 -40.63 -13.73
N LEU A 282 -10.02 -40.75 -14.40
CA LEU A 282 -10.63 -39.68 -15.18
C LEU A 282 -11.07 -38.52 -14.27
N ASP A 283 -11.69 -38.81 -13.14
CA ASP A 283 -12.09 -37.79 -12.16
C ASP A 283 -10.85 -37.00 -11.71
N ARG A 284 -9.78 -37.69 -11.30
CA ARG A 284 -8.52 -37.05 -10.91
C ARG A 284 -7.88 -36.22 -12.03
N GLU A 285 -8.12 -36.57 -13.29
CA GLU A 285 -7.51 -35.90 -14.44
C GLU A 285 -8.33 -34.71 -14.94
N PHE A 286 -9.66 -34.76 -14.86
CA PHE A 286 -10.55 -33.84 -15.58
C PHE A 286 -11.58 -33.11 -14.70
N GLU A 287 -11.84 -33.57 -13.47
CA GLU A 287 -12.89 -32.98 -12.61
C GLU A 287 -12.65 -31.50 -12.32
N ASP A 288 -11.44 -31.12 -11.89
CA ASP A 288 -11.10 -29.74 -11.56
C ASP A 288 -11.34 -28.77 -12.75
N ASP A 289 -11.00 -29.19 -13.97
CA ASP A 289 -11.19 -28.38 -15.18
C ASP A 289 -12.66 -28.35 -15.62
N ALA A 290 -13.40 -29.45 -15.43
CA ALA A 290 -14.83 -29.50 -15.66
C ALA A 290 -15.57 -28.55 -14.72
N GLU A 291 -15.18 -28.47 -13.44
CA GLU A 291 -15.74 -27.52 -12.48
C GLU A 291 -15.51 -26.06 -12.89
N LYS A 292 -14.31 -25.73 -13.42
CA LYS A 292 -14.03 -24.40 -13.99
C LYS A 292 -14.98 -24.07 -15.14
N ILE A 293 -15.23 -25.02 -16.04
CA ILE A 293 -16.18 -24.87 -17.14
C ILE A 293 -17.63 -24.70 -16.65
N ILE A 294 -18.06 -25.46 -15.63
CA ILE A 294 -19.37 -25.32 -14.98
C ILE A 294 -19.55 -23.91 -14.39
N GLY A 295 -18.47 -23.33 -13.87
CA GLY A 295 -18.41 -21.94 -13.40
C GLY A 295 -18.84 -20.93 -14.47
N MET A 296 -18.47 -21.18 -15.74
CA MET A 296 -18.74 -20.30 -16.89
C MET A 296 -20.02 -20.65 -17.65
N TRP A 297 -20.60 -21.83 -17.40
CA TRP A 297 -21.65 -22.43 -18.21
C TRP A 297 -22.87 -21.54 -18.44
N ASN A 298 -23.50 -21.05 -17.37
CA ASN A 298 -24.71 -20.22 -17.46
C ASN A 298 -24.47 -18.95 -18.28
N ALA A 299 -23.35 -18.26 -18.04
CA ALA A 299 -23.04 -17.02 -18.73
C ALA A 299 -22.86 -17.24 -20.24
N PHE A 300 -22.36 -18.40 -20.66
CA PHE A 300 -22.25 -18.76 -22.06
C PHE A 300 -23.60 -19.21 -22.65
N ARG A 301 -24.28 -20.13 -21.97
CA ARG A 301 -25.61 -20.65 -22.34
C ARG A 301 -26.64 -19.54 -22.54
N ASP A 302 -26.78 -18.63 -21.57
CA ASP A 302 -27.78 -17.55 -21.63
C ASP A 302 -27.54 -16.66 -22.85
N ARG A 303 -26.28 -16.49 -23.27
CA ARG A 303 -25.91 -15.74 -24.48
C ARG A 303 -26.25 -16.50 -25.75
N LEU A 304 -26.12 -17.83 -25.78
CA LEU A 304 -26.58 -18.64 -26.91
C LEU A 304 -28.10 -18.59 -27.05
N LEU A 305 -28.85 -18.67 -25.94
CA LEU A 305 -30.32 -18.61 -25.95
C LEU A 305 -30.87 -17.24 -26.38
N ASP A 306 -30.07 -16.17 -26.23
CA ASP A 306 -30.39 -14.82 -26.70
C ASP A 306 -30.21 -14.63 -28.23
N TYR A 307 -29.99 -15.71 -29.01
CA TYR A 307 -29.70 -15.68 -30.45
C TYR A 307 -30.65 -14.79 -31.27
N ASP A 308 -31.97 -14.95 -31.11
CA ASP A 308 -32.96 -14.20 -31.88
C ASP A 308 -32.88 -12.69 -31.59
N LYS A 309 -32.67 -12.34 -30.32
CA LYS A 309 -32.47 -10.97 -29.87
C LYS A 309 -31.18 -10.40 -30.47
N TYR A 310 -30.06 -11.11 -30.37
CA TYR A 310 -28.78 -10.67 -30.95
C TYR A 310 -28.88 -10.50 -32.46
N THR A 311 -29.56 -11.41 -33.15
CA THR A 311 -29.81 -11.31 -34.59
C THR A 311 -30.64 -10.06 -34.93
N ALA A 312 -31.64 -9.73 -34.12
CA ALA A 312 -32.44 -8.52 -34.31
C ALA A 312 -31.62 -7.24 -34.10
N GLU A 313 -30.81 -7.18 -33.04
CA GLU A 313 -29.93 -6.04 -32.72
C GLU A 313 -28.87 -5.82 -33.80
N VAL A 314 -28.20 -6.89 -34.26
CA VAL A 314 -27.19 -6.80 -35.34
C VAL A 314 -27.83 -6.36 -36.65
N LYS A 315 -29.05 -6.82 -36.98
CA LYS A 315 -29.78 -6.36 -38.18
C LYS A 315 -30.27 -4.91 -38.09
N ALA A 316 -30.54 -4.43 -36.88
CA ALA A 316 -30.96 -3.06 -36.64
C ALA A 316 -29.78 -2.08 -36.58
N PHE A 317 -28.55 -2.58 -36.43
CA PHE A 317 -27.35 -1.75 -36.36
C PHE A 317 -27.03 -1.10 -37.71
N ASP A 318 -26.99 0.23 -37.72
CA ASP A 318 -26.56 1.02 -38.86
C ASP A 318 -25.05 1.29 -38.77
N GLU A 319 -24.25 0.41 -39.37
CA GLU A 319 -22.79 0.51 -39.39
C GLU A 319 -22.31 1.84 -40.01
N GLU A 320 -22.99 2.33 -41.05
CA GLU A 320 -22.60 3.58 -41.72
C GLU A 320 -22.86 4.79 -40.82
N ALA A 321 -23.96 4.79 -40.06
CA ALA A 321 -24.23 5.82 -39.07
C ALA A 321 -23.21 5.78 -37.93
N ALA A 322 -22.93 4.61 -37.36
CA ALA A 322 -21.98 4.47 -36.25
C ALA A 322 -20.55 4.87 -36.66
N LEU A 323 -20.10 4.49 -37.87
CA LEU A 323 -18.80 4.91 -38.39
C LEU A 323 -18.73 6.41 -38.65
N LYS A 324 -19.80 7.02 -39.18
CA LYS A 324 -19.87 8.48 -39.33
C LYS A 324 -19.81 9.19 -37.99
N GLU A 325 -20.44 8.62 -36.96
CA GLU A 325 -20.45 9.19 -35.61
C GLU A 325 -19.08 9.07 -34.94
N ILE A 326 -18.38 7.94 -35.09
CA ILE A 326 -16.98 7.81 -34.67
C ILE A 326 -16.10 8.81 -35.39
N GLN A 327 -16.18 8.89 -36.73
CA GLN A 327 -15.37 9.82 -37.51
C GLN A 327 -15.66 11.27 -37.13
N HIS A 328 -16.93 11.59 -36.87
CA HIS A 328 -17.31 12.90 -36.34
C HIS A 328 -16.66 13.14 -34.98
N CYS A 329 -16.68 12.13 -34.10
CA CYS A 329 -16.07 12.23 -32.79
C CYS A 329 -14.54 12.38 -32.84
N GLU A 330 -13.86 11.56 -33.63
CA GLU A 330 -12.41 11.65 -33.81
C GLU A 330 -12.02 12.99 -34.44
N PHE A 331 -12.78 13.45 -35.44
CA PHE A 331 -12.60 14.80 -35.97
C PHE A 331 -12.78 15.88 -34.90
N LEU A 332 -13.78 15.76 -34.03
CA LEU A 332 -13.98 16.69 -32.92
C LEU A 332 -12.87 16.60 -31.86
N LEU A 333 -12.35 15.41 -31.58
CA LEU A 333 -11.19 15.19 -30.69
C LEU A 333 -9.92 15.87 -31.23
N ASP A 334 -9.69 15.73 -32.53
CA ASP A 334 -8.53 16.32 -33.21
C ASP A 334 -8.68 17.84 -33.38
N ASN A 335 -9.92 18.33 -33.43
CA ASN A 335 -10.26 19.75 -33.59
C ASN A 335 -10.91 20.34 -32.34
N LEU A 336 -10.56 19.82 -31.15
CA LEU A 336 -11.14 20.26 -29.89
C LEU A 336 -11.04 21.79 -29.77
N ASN A 337 -12.19 22.45 -29.85
CA ASN A 337 -12.25 23.89 -29.69
C ASN A 337 -11.98 24.21 -28.22
N PRO A 338 -10.93 24.98 -27.88
CA PRO A 338 -10.65 25.38 -26.51
C PRO A 338 -11.78 26.21 -25.87
N GLU A 339 -12.76 26.67 -26.66
CA GLU A 339 -13.96 27.36 -26.17
C GLU A 339 -15.09 26.43 -25.68
N TYR A 340 -15.03 25.11 -25.90
CA TYR A 340 -16.03 24.20 -25.38
C TYR A 340 -16.04 24.21 -23.85
N ASN A 341 -17.23 24.26 -23.25
CA ASN A 341 -17.39 24.18 -21.80
C ASN A 341 -17.34 22.70 -21.33
N LYS A 342 -17.21 22.50 -20.01
CA LYS A 342 -17.11 21.14 -19.42
C LYS A 342 -18.29 20.23 -19.76
N GLU A 343 -19.48 20.79 -19.91
CA GLU A 343 -20.70 20.04 -20.24
C GLU A 343 -20.64 19.55 -21.69
N GLU A 344 -20.23 20.41 -22.62
CA GLU A 344 -20.02 20.06 -24.03
C GLU A 344 -18.94 18.99 -24.20
N TYR A 345 -17.81 19.10 -23.48
CA TYR A 345 -16.79 18.04 -23.47
C TYR A 345 -17.31 16.71 -22.91
N SER A 346 -18.07 16.76 -21.82
CA SER A 346 -18.60 15.55 -21.19
C SER A 346 -19.64 14.88 -22.08
N GLU A 347 -20.53 15.66 -22.69
CA GLU A 347 -21.55 15.17 -23.62
C GLU A 347 -20.86 14.48 -24.81
N PHE A 348 -19.86 15.14 -25.38
CA PHE A 348 -19.03 14.62 -26.44
C PHE A 348 -18.33 13.29 -26.09
N PHE A 349 -17.62 13.23 -24.96
CA PHE A 349 -16.96 12.00 -24.52
C PHE A 349 -17.96 10.88 -24.22
N ASN A 350 -19.11 11.21 -23.65
CA ASN A 350 -20.15 10.24 -23.37
C ASN A 350 -20.77 9.68 -24.67
N GLU A 351 -20.97 10.52 -25.69
CA GLU A 351 -21.43 10.11 -27.02
C GLU A 351 -20.40 9.18 -27.68
N TYR A 352 -19.13 9.56 -27.70
CA TYR A 352 -18.06 8.71 -28.22
C TYR A 352 -17.97 7.35 -27.50
N ILE A 353 -18.02 7.35 -26.16
CA ILE A 353 -18.02 6.12 -25.36
C ILE A 353 -19.26 5.28 -25.66
N ALA A 354 -20.44 5.91 -25.80
CA ALA A 354 -21.68 5.22 -26.12
C ALA A 354 -21.61 4.51 -27.48
N VAL A 355 -21.14 5.20 -28.52
CA VAL A 355 -20.98 4.61 -29.86
C VAL A 355 -19.97 3.46 -29.84
N LYS A 356 -18.82 3.64 -29.16
CA LYS A 356 -17.83 2.57 -29.01
C LYS A 356 -18.38 1.35 -28.26
N ASN A 357 -19.14 1.58 -27.20
CA ASN A 357 -19.79 0.51 -26.45
C ASN A 357 -20.83 -0.22 -27.32
N GLN A 358 -21.62 0.52 -28.09
CA GLN A 358 -22.59 -0.08 -29.01
C GLN A 358 -21.89 -0.96 -30.05
N ILE A 359 -20.82 -0.49 -30.69
CA ILE A 359 -20.05 -1.31 -31.65
C ILE A 359 -19.49 -2.56 -30.98
N ARG A 360 -18.93 -2.45 -29.77
CA ARG A 360 -18.44 -3.61 -29.01
C ARG A 360 -19.55 -4.61 -28.69
N GLU A 361 -20.73 -4.13 -28.32
CA GLU A 361 -21.89 -4.99 -28.06
C GLU A 361 -22.31 -5.72 -29.34
N ILE A 362 -22.44 -5.01 -30.46
CA ILE A 362 -22.78 -5.60 -31.77
C ILE A 362 -21.73 -6.61 -32.23
N GLN A 363 -20.44 -6.34 -32.02
CA GLN A 363 -19.36 -7.30 -32.26
C GLN A 363 -19.53 -8.55 -31.41
N THR A 364 -19.82 -8.37 -30.12
CA THR A 364 -20.04 -9.49 -29.20
C THR A 364 -21.27 -10.31 -29.61
N TYR A 365 -22.36 -9.66 -30.00
CA TYR A 365 -23.56 -10.32 -30.53
C TYR A 365 -23.26 -11.11 -31.80
N SER A 366 -22.50 -10.53 -32.73
CA SER A 366 -22.10 -11.19 -33.97
C SER A 366 -21.25 -12.44 -33.71
N GLN A 367 -20.36 -12.40 -32.71
CA GLN A 367 -19.60 -13.57 -32.27
C GLN A 367 -20.52 -14.69 -31.75
N TYR A 368 -21.48 -14.36 -30.88
CA TYR A 368 -22.43 -15.36 -30.36
C TYR A 368 -23.35 -15.93 -31.44
N ILE A 369 -23.79 -15.12 -32.41
CA ILE A 369 -24.56 -15.60 -33.57
C ILE A 369 -23.73 -16.59 -34.38
N ALA A 370 -22.45 -16.26 -34.66
CA ALA A 370 -21.57 -17.16 -35.42
C ALA A 370 -21.30 -18.48 -34.69
N ILE A 371 -21.08 -18.41 -33.37
CA ILE A 371 -20.91 -19.59 -32.52
C ILE A 371 -22.19 -20.43 -32.52
N HIS A 372 -23.36 -19.82 -32.33
CA HIS A 372 -24.64 -20.51 -32.34
C HIS A 372 -24.91 -21.20 -33.69
N ASP A 373 -24.78 -20.47 -34.80
CA ASP A 373 -24.96 -21.01 -36.16
C ASP A 373 -24.01 -22.20 -36.43
N TYR A 374 -22.78 -22.13 -35.93
CA TYR A 374 -21.83 -23.24 -36.02
C TYR A 374 -22.30 -24.44 -35.19
N LEU A 375 -22.61 -24.22 -33.92
CA LEU A 375 -23.03 -25.26 -32.97
C LEU A 375 -24.31 -26.00 -33.43
N GLU A 376 -25.27 -25.30 -34.02
CA GLU A 376 -26.49 -25.89 -34.58
C GLU A 376 -26.18 -26.80 -35.78
N GLY A 377 -25.11 -26.49 -36.52
CA GLY A 377 -24.71 -27.19 -37.74
C GLY A 377 -23.88 -28.46 -37.50
N VAL A 378 -23.33 -28.67 -36.30
CA VAL A 378 -22.48 -29.82 -35.97
C VAL A 378 -23.27 -30.86 -35.17
N LYS A 379 -23.24 -32.11 -35.64
CA LYS A 379 -23.88 -33.23 -34.95
C LYS A 379 -23.00 -33.73 -33.82
N TYR A 380 -23.61 -34.02 -32.67
CA TYR A 380 -22.93 -34.56 -31.51
C TYR A 380 -23.83 -35.61 -30.85
N GLU A 381 -23.35 -36.85 -30.83
CA GLU A 381 -24.16 -38.02 -30.46
C GLU A 381 -25.50 -38.06 -31.23
N ASP A 382 -26.63 -38.08 -30.53
CA ASP A 382 -27.97 -38.09 -31.12
C ASP A 382 -28.51 -36.69 -31.47
N ASP A 383 -27.86 -35.62 -30.98
CA ASP A 383 -28.32 -34.22 -31.04
C ASP A 383 -27.31 -33.31 -31.79
N THR A 384 -27.31 -32.01 -31.52
CA THR A 384 -26.31 -31.05 -32.01
C THR A 384 -25.41 -30.56 -30.88
N LEU A 385 -24.25 -29.99 -31.22
CA LEU A 385 -23.44 -29.31 -30.19
C LEU A 385 -24.19 -28.14 -29.54
N LEU A 386 -25.12 -27.49 -30.26
CA LEU A 386 -25.96 -26.44 -29.66
C LEU A 386 -26.84 -27.00 -28.55
N ASP A 387 -27.44 -28.17 -28.74
CA ASP A 387 -28.26 -28.82 -27.71
C ASP A 387 -27.42 -29.12 -26.46
N PHE A 388 -26.20 -29.61 -26.64
CA PHE A 388 -25.24 -29.81 -25.55
C PHE A 388 -24.93 -28.51 -24.79
N PHE A 389 -24.47 -27.46 -25.48
CA PHE A 389 -24.10 -26.18 -24.83
C PHE A 389 -25.30 -25.35 -24.33
N THR A 390 -26.53 -25.78 -24.61
CA THR A 390 -27.76 -25.16 -24.09
C THR A 390 -28.44 -25.97 -22.99
N MET A 391 -27.87 -27.11 -22.58
CA MET A 391 -28.30 -27.88 -21.39
C MET A 391 -28.35 -27.00 -20.15
N GLU A 392 -29.35 -27.23 -19.29
CA GLU A 392 -29.47 -26.51 -18.02
C GLU A 392 -28.26 -26.80 -17.14
N LYS A 393 -27.73 -25.77 -16.45
CA LYS A 393 -26.56 -25.98 -15.57
C LYS A 393 -26.80 -27.03 -14.49
N SER A 394 -28.03 -27.21 -14.02
CA SER A 394 -28.34 -28.27 -13.04
C SER A 394 -28.11 -29.68 -13.57
N GLU A 395 -28.20 -29.88 -14.88
CA GLU A 395 -27.93 -31.17 -15.52
C GLU A 395 -26.41 -31.39 -15.59
N VAL A 396 -25.68 -30.39 -16.11
CA VAL A 396 -24.22 -30.45 -16.26
C VAL A 396 -23.49 -30.49 -14.91
N SER A 397 -23.94 -29.70 -13.93
CA SER A 397 -23.38 -29.74 -12.56
C SER A 397 -23.85 -30.93 -11.74
N GLY A 398 -24.95 -31.58 -12.16
CA GLY A 398 -25.39 -32.83 -11.55
C GLY A 398 -24.56 -34.03 -11.98
N ASP A 399 -23.88 -33.93 -13.13
CA ASP A 399 -22.98 -34.94 -13.68
C ASP A 399 -21.80 -34.29 -14.43
N PRO A 400 -20.71 -33.91 -13.73
CA PRO A 400 -19.54 -33.30 -14.35
C PRO A 400 -18.85 -34.16 -15.40
N THR A 401 -19.12 -35.47 -15.42
CA THR A 401 -18.50 -36.40 -16.39
C THR A 401 -18.91 -36.09 -17.84
N LEU A 402 -20.05 -35.42 -18.04
CA LEU A 402 -20.49 -34.88 -19.33
C LEU A 402 -19.49 -33.91 -19.95
N LEU A 403 -18.66 -33.25 -19.14
CA LEU A 403 -17.65 -32.31 -19.61
C LEU A 403 -16.28 -32.93 -19.81
N TYR A 404 -16.06 -34.18 -19.39
CA TYR A 404 -14.73 -34.80 -19.51
C TYR A 404 -14.27 -34.92 -20.97
N PRO A 405 -15.14 -35.27 -21.95
CA PRO A 405 -14.73 -35.28 -23.35
C PRO A 405 -14.33 -33.90 -23.87
N LEU A 406 -14.99 -32.83 -23.38
CA LEU A 406 -14.61 -31.45 -23.71
C LEU A 406 -13.24 -31.12 -23.11
N VAL A 407 -13.03 -31.37 -21.82
CA VAL A 407 -11.75 -31.12 -21.14
C VAL A 407 -10.61 -31.91 -21.78
N ALA A 408 -10.82 -33.20 -22.07
CA ALA A 408 -9.85 -34.05 -22.75
C ALA A 408 -9.50 -33.57 -24.16
N SER A 409 -10.41 -32.81 -24.80
CA SER A 409 -10.19 -32.22 -26.11
C SER A 409 -9.41 -30.91 -26.03
N LEU A 410 -9.27 -30.28 -24.87
CA LEU A 410 -8.43 -29.09 -24.70
C LEU A 410 -6.95 -29.49 -24.56
N SER A 411 -6.06 -28.72 -25.17
CA SER A 411 -4.62 -28.89 -24.95
C SER A 411 -4.23 -28.56 -23.50
N GLU A 412 -3.07 -29.00 -23.03
CA GLU A 412 -2.59 -28.67 -21.68
C GLU A 412 -2.49 -27.16 -21.49
N GLY A 413 -2.02 -26.44 -22.51
CA GLY A 413 -1.96 -24.98 -22.52
C GLY A 413 -3.33 -24.31 -22.48
N GLN A 414 -4.35 -24.86 -23.16
CA GLN A 414 -5.73 -24.38 -23.10
C GLN A 414 -6.35 -24.62 -21.71
N ARG A 415 -6.15 -25.82 -21.14
CA ARG A 415 -6.61 -26.18 -19.79
C ARG A 415 -6.01 -25.26 -18.73
N ALA A 416 -4.71 -24.99 -18.84
CA ALA A 416 -4.01 -24.04 -17.97
C ALA A 416 -4.60 -22.62 -18.00
N GLY A 417 -5.36 -22.27 -19.04
CA GLY A 417 -6.01 -20.97 -19.16
C GLY A 417 -7.51 -20.90 -18.92
N LEU A 418 -8.14 -21.99 -18.47
CA LEU A 418 -9.57 -22.01 -18.13
C LEU A 418 -9.97 -21.02 -17.02
N GLU A 419 -9.01 -20.54 -16.22
CA GLU A 419 -9.27 -19.56 -15.16
C GLU A 419 -9.44 -18.13 -15.67
N PHE A 420 -9.01 -17.84 -16.89
CA PHE A 420 -9.05 -16.49 -17.47
C PHE A 420 -9.62 -16.42 -18.89
N LEU A 421 -9.92 -17.56 -19.50
CA LEU A 421 -10.69 -17.64 -20.74
C LEU A 421 -12.17 -17.89 -20.44
N SER A 422 -13.04 -17.19 -21.15
CA SER A 422 -14.45 -17.55 -21.27
C SER A 422 -14.64 -18.67 -22.30
N LEU A 423 -15.74 -19.44 -22.19
CA LEU A 423 -16.12 -20.41 -23.24
C LEU A 423 -16.21 -19.75 -24.62
N LYS A 424 -16.72 -18.51 -24.70
CA LYS A 424 -16.76 -17.73 -25.94
C LYS A 424 -15.36 -17.58 -26.56
N GLU A 425 -14.34 -17.34 -25.76
CA GLU A 425 -12.96 -17.20 -26.24
C GLU A 425 -12.38 -18.53 -26.71
N LEU A 426 -12.68 -19.65 -26.03
CA LEU A 426 -12.32 -20.99 -26.53
C LEU A 426 -12.93 -21.28 -27.90
N PHE A 427 -14.21 -20.95 -28.09
CA PHE A 427 -14.85 -21.06 -29.39
C PHE A 427 -14.22 -20.12 -30.43
N ALA A 428 -13.93 -18.88 -30.05
CA ALA A 428 -13.28 -17.94 -30.95
C ALA A 428 -11.90 -18.45 -31.42
N ILE A 429 -11.15 -19.13 -30.56
CA ILE A 429 -9.87 -19.76 -30.93
C ILE A 429 -10.10 -20.85 -31.99
N ALA A 430 -11.04 -21.78 -31.75
CA ALA A 430 -11.26 -22.90 -32.66
C ALA A 430 -11.92 -22.50 -33.99
N LEU A 431 -12.72 -21.42 -34.01
CA LEU A 431 -13.41 -20.97 -35.21
C LEU A 431 -12.61 -19.98 -36.06
N THR A 432 -11.43 -19.52 -35.60
CA THR A 432 -10.58 -18.62 -36.39
C THR A 432 -9.65 -19.45 -37.28
N ASP A 433 -9.83 -19.34 -38.59
CA ASP A 433 -8.99 -19.99 -39.58
C ASP A 433 -7.72 -19.17 -39.91
N GLU A 434 -6.86 -19.71 -40.78
CA GLU A 434 -5.65 -19.06 -41.32
C GLU A 434 -5.92 -17.62 -41.80
N SER A 435 -7.01 -17.42 -42.54
CA SER A 435 -7.36 -16.11 -43.10
C SER A 435 -7.76 -15.09 -42.02
N GLY A 436 -8.30 -15.56 -40.89
CA GLY A 436 -8.62 -14.73 -39.75
C GLY A 436 -7.41 -14.09 -39.07
N TYR A 437 -6.24 -14.74 -39.15
CA TYR A 437 -5.00 -14.24 -38.56
C TYR A 437 -4.13 -13.44 -39.53
N SER A 438 -4.15 -13.77 -40.83
CA SER A 438 -3.30 -13.11 -41.84
C SER A 438 -3.67 -11.66 -42.15
N ASP A 439 -4.92 -11.28 -41.90
CA ASP A 439 -5.46 -9.96 -42.30
C ASP A 439 -5.34 -8.88 -41.21
N ALA A 440 -4.82 -9.24 -40.03
CA ALA A 440 -4.75 -8.32 -38.90
C ALA A 440 -3.40 -7.58 -38.86
N ASP A 441 -3.45 -6.25 -38.98
CA ASP A 441 -2.29 -5.38 -38.87
C ASP A 441 -2.08 -4.97 -37.40
N CYS A 442 -0.91 -5.29 -36.86
CA CYS A 442 -0.51 -4.95 -35.50
C CYS A 442 0.36 -3.68 -35.43
N ASP A 443 0.71 -3.07 -36.57
CA ASP A 443 1.62 -1.92 -36.62
C ASP A 443 1.06 -0.70 -35.90
N ASP A 444 -0.27 -0.54 -35.90
CA ASP A 444 -0.99 0.55 -35.23
C ASP A 444 -1.10 0.39 -33.70
N ILE A 445 -0.68 -0.77 -33.14
CA ILE A 445 -0.61 -0.94 -31.69
C ILE A 445 0.65 -0.24 -31.18
N GLU A 446 0.46 0.71 -30.27
CA GLU A 446 1.57 1.35 -29.56
C GLU A 446 2.24 0.38 -28.57
N ASP A 447 3.55 0.55 -28.41
CA ASP A 447 4.30 -0.17 -27.39
C ASP A 447 3.89 0.29 -25.99
N ILE A 448 3.60 -0.66 -25.10
CA ILE A 448 3.14 -0.39 -23.73
C ILE A 448 4.01 -1.16 -22.75
N SER A 449 4.55 -0.47 -21.75
CA SER A 449 5.22 -1.13 -20.62
C SER A 449 4.22 -1.95 -19.81
N ILE A 450 4.56 -3.21 -19.52
CA ILE A 450 3.76 -4.07 -18.65
C ILE A 450 3.74 -3.60 -17.19
N TYR A 451 4.60 -2.66 -16.80
CA TYR A 451 4.63 -2.05 -15.47
C TYR A 451 4.04 -0.64 -15.45
N ASP A 452 3.42 -0.18 -16.54
CA ASP A 452 2.82 1.15 -16.57
C ASP A 452 1.78 1.32 -15.44
N GLY A 453 1.92 2.43 -14.71
CA GLY A 453 1.12 2.74 -13.53
C GLY A 453 1.41 1.93 -12.28
N VAL A 454 2.39 1.01 -12.28
CA VAL A 454 2.71 0.17 -11.11
C VAL A 454 3.79 0.80 -10.23
N ASP A 455 3.47 0.98 -8.95
CA ASP A 455 4.49 1.32 -7.95
C ASP A 455 5.22 0.06 -7.48
N ARG A 456 6.29 -0.30 -8.20
CA ARG A 456 7.05 -1.54 -7.93
C ARG A 456 7.76 -1.56 -6.58
N ALA A 457 7.88 -0.42 -5.90
CA ALA A 457 8.49 -0.36 -4.58
C ALA A 457 7.68 -1.14 -3.52
N ILE A 458 6.39 -1.40 -3.75
CA ILE A 458 5.56 -2.20 -2.83
C ILE A 458 5.93 -3.70 -2.82
N TYR A 459 6.70 -4.17 -3.81
CA TYR A 459 7.17 -5.55 -3.89
C TYR A 459 8.61 -5.71 -3.39
N GLN A 460 9.27 -4.62 -2.98
CA GLN A 460 10.61 -4.66 -2.43
C GLN A 460 10.56 -5.07 -0.97
N LYS A 461 11.38 -6.07 -0.59
CA LYS A 461 11.51 -6.50 0.82
C LYS A 461 11.85 -5.31 1.71
N GLY A 462 11.19 -5.20 2.84
CA GLY A 462 11.44 -4.12 3.81
C GLY A 462 10.79 -2.77 3.48
N GLY A 463 10.16 -2.61 2.31
CA GLY A 463 9.62 -1.32 1.86
C GLY A 463 8.21 -1.00 2.39
N VAL A 464 7.44 -2.03 2.76
CA VAL A 464 6.03 -1.91 3.14
C VAL A 464 5.81 -2.46 4.55
N ALA A 465 5.01 -1.75 5.33
CA ALA A 465 4.50 -2.25 6.60
C ALA A 465 3.04 -2.70 6.49
N LEU A 466 2.73 -3.88 7.02
CA LEU A 466 1.37 -4.38 7.21
C LEU A 466 0.82 -3.87 8.55
N THR A 467 -0.43 -3.43 8.59
CA THR A 467 -1.15 -3.13 9.83
C THR A 467 -2.51 -3.83 9.84
N SER A 468 -2.99 -4.19 11.03
CA SER A 468 -4.31 -4.78 11.23
C SER A 468 -4.92 -4.30 12.55
N ASP A 469 -6.23 -4.49 12.72
CA ASP A 469 -6.93 -4.12 13.95
C ASP A 469 -6.29 -4.79 15.19
N ALA A 470 -5.85 -6.04 15.05
CA ALA A 470 -5.19 -6.78 16.12
C ALA A 470 -3.83 -6.20 16.49
N MET A 471 -2.99 -5.85 15.50
CA MET A 471 -1.68 -5.24 15.73
C MET A 471 -1.81 -3.87 16.42
N ARG A 472 -2.77 -3.05 15.97
CA ARG A 472 -3.06 -1.75 16.57
C ARG A 472 -3.56 -1.87 18.00
N ALA A 473 -4.47 -2.81 18.28
CA ALA A 473 -4.97 -3.06 19.63
C ALA A 473 -3.86 -3.51 20.59
N ASP A 474 -2.97 -4.40 20.15
CA ASP A 474 -1.81 -4.85 20.94
C ASP A 474 -0.81 -3.71 21.20
N ALA A 475 -0.55 -2.88 20.19
CA ALA A 475 0.25 -1.67 20.33
C ALA A 475 -0.31 -0.72 21.39
N ILE A 476 -1.61 -0.41 21.33
CA ILE A 476 -2.28 0.44 22.33
C ILE A 476 -2.17 -0.17 23.74
N ALA A 477 -2.35 -1.49 23.88
CA ALA A 477 -2.22 -2.18 25.16
C ALA A 477 -0.80 -2.10 25.74
N LYS A 478 0.24 -2.05 24.88
CA LYS A 478 1.64 -1.91 25.28
C LYS A 478 2.03 -0.47 25.63
N MET A 479 1.41 0.54 25.02
CA MET A 479 1.69 1.96 25.30
C MET A 479 1.37 2.40 26.75
N GLY A 480 0.55 1.65 27.48
CA GLY A 480 0.21 1.96 28.89
C GLY A 480 1.33 1.72 29.91
N LYS A 481 2.52 1.29 29.49
CA LYS A 481 3.67 0.96 30.35
C LYS A 481 4.85 1.91 30.14
N ASP A 482 4.60 3.22 30.13
CA ASP A 482 5.70 4.19 30.01
C ASP A 482 6.62 4.14 31.24
N ASP A 483 7.91 3.95 30.98
CA ASP A 483 8.97 4.18 31.96
C ASP A 483 8.99 5.68 32.27
N GLY A 484 8.72 6.04 33.53
CA GLY A 484 8.69 7.44 33.94
C GLY A 484 10.02 8.16 33.63
N MET A 485 9.96 9.49 33.54
CA MET A 485 11.13 10.35 33.24
C MET A 485 12.35 10.14 34.16
N PHE A 486 12.16 9.53 35.33
CA PHE A 486 13.22 9.21 36.26
C PHE A 486 13.23 7.72 36.58
N SER A 487 14.42 7.15 36.60
CA SER A 487 14.64 5.80 37.10
C SER A 487 14.24 5.70 38.58
N GLY A 488 13.89 4.49 39.03
CA GLY A 488 13.61 4.23 40.46
C GLY A 488 14.77 4.65 41.38
N TRP A 489 16.00 4.56 40.89
CA TRP A 489 17.19 4.97 41.62
C TRP A 489 17.30 6.50 41.76
N THR A 490 17.07 7.25 40.69
CA THR A 490 17.05 8.71 40.73
C THR A 490 15.96 9.23 41.66
N MET A 491 14.77 8.64 41.62
CA MET A 491 13.69 8.98 42.55
C MET A 491 14.09 8.71 44.01
N ALA A 492 14.72 7.57 44.31
CA ALA A 492 15.22 7.28 45.65
C ALA A 492 16.28 8.30 46.12
N MET A 493 17.20 8.68 45.23
CA MET A 493 18.24 9.67 45.53
C MET A 493 17.69 11.08 45.76
N MET A 494 16.64 11.48 45.04
CA MET A 494 15.91 12.73 45.30
C MET A 494 15.32 12.73 46.72
N VAL A 495 14.69 11.62 47.14
CA VAL A 495 14.11 11.49 48.50
C VAL A 495 15.19 11.52 49.59
N ILE A 496 16.30 10.81 49.40
CA ILE A 496 17.43 10.79 50.33
C ILE A 496 18.04 12.19 50.46
N THR A 497 18.22 12.90 49.33
CA THR A 497 18.76 14.27 49.31
C THR A 497 17.84 15.24 50.04
N ALA A 498 16.52 15.18 49.78
CA ALA A 498 15.53 16.02 50.46
C ALA A 498 15.52 15.78 51.97
N THR A 499 15.55 14.50 52.39
CA THR A 499 15.58 14.13 53.82
C THR A 499 16.85 14.62 54.51
N THR A 500 18.01 14.47 53.84
CA THR A 500 19.30 14.95 54.38
C THR A 500 19.35 16.47 54.48
N ALA A 501 18.76 17.18 53.51
CA ALA A 501 18.66 18.65 53.55
C ALA A 501 17.78 19.14 54.70
N VAL A 502 16.65 18.47 54.98
CA VAL A 502 15.79 18.79 56.13
C VAL A 502 16.50 18.50 57.46
N ALA A 503 17.24 17.40 57.55
CA ALA A 503 18.06 17.07 58.73
C ALA A 503 19.20 18.10 58.95
N PHE A 504 19.84 18.55 57.88
CA PHE A 504 20.82 19.63 57.92
C PHE A 504 20.20 20.96 58.40
N ALA A 505 19.07 21.37 57.83
CA ALA A 505 18.37 22.59 58.25
C ALA A 505 17.94 22.52 59.73
N SER A 506 17.42 21.38 60.18
CA SER A 506 16.99 21.17 61.57
C SER A 506 18.16 21.21 62.55
N SER A 507 19.31 20.64 62.19
CA SER A 507 20.53 20.69 63.01
C SER A 507 21.15 22.09 63.04
N ALA A 508 21.11 22.83 61.93
CA ALA A 508 21.54 24.23 61.85
C ALA A 508 20.63 25.18 62.66
N ILE A 509 19.31 24.99 62.63
CA ILE A 509 18.35 25.74 63.46
C ILE A 509 18.57 25.43 64.94
N SER A 510 18.78 24.17 65.29
CA SER A 510 19.08 23.76 66.67
C SER A 510 20.38 24.39 67.18
N LEU A 511 21.42 24.48 66.34
CA LEU A 511 22.64 25.24 66.64
C LEU A 511 22.38 26.74 66.79
N GLY A 512 21.51 27.31 65.96
CA GLY A 512 21.10 28.72 66.03
C GLY A 512 20.38 29.06 67.34
N ILE A 513 19.42 28.21 67.74
CA ILE A 513 18.67 28.33 69.00
C ILE A 513 19.62 28.16 70.20
N MET A 514 20.48 27.13 70.21
CA MET A 514 21.47 26.95 71.27
C MET A 514 22.44 28.14 71.38
N LYS A 515 22.86 28.74 70.26
CA LYS A 515 23.76 29.90 70.25
C LYS A 515 23.04 31.18 70.70
N TYR A 516 21.74 31.30 70.42
CA TYR A 516 20.90 32.40 70.87
C TYR A 516 20.67 32.32 72.38
N ASP A 517 20.21 31.17 72.90
CA ASP A 517 19.98 30.92 74.34
C ASP A 517 21.26 31.06 75.18
N VAL A 518 22.41 30.61 74.67
CA VAL A 518 23.70 30.83 75.35
C VAL A 518 24.07 32.31 75.38
N SER A 519 23.72 33.10 74.36
CA SER A 519 24.02 34.54 74.31
C SER A 519 23.11 35.37 75.22
N SER A 520 21.84 34.98 75.40
CA SER A 520 20.91 35.59 76.35
C SER A 520 21.27 35.21 77.80
N CYS A 521 21.55 33.93 78.09
CA CYS A 521 22.03 33.51 79.41
C CYS A 521 23.39 34.12 79.78
N THR A 522 24.34 34.26 78.85
CA THR A 522 25.62 34.94 79.14
C THR A 522 25.46 36.44 79.32
N LYS A 523 24.52 37.10 78.61
CA LYS A 523 24.20 38.53 78.84
C LYS A 523 23.49 38.75 80.17
N GLU A 524 22.54 37.89 80.55
CA GLU A 524 21.88 37.95 81.86
C GLU A 524 22.87 37.62 82.99
N ALA A 525 23.68 36.56 82.87
CA ALA A 525 24.69 36.21 83.87
C ALA A 525 25.78 37.28 84.02
N SER A 526 26.22 37.91 82.92
CA SER A 526 27.19 39.02 82.99
C SER A 526 26.55 40.33 83.51
N SER A 527 25.25 40.56 83.30
CA SER A 527 24.53 41.65 83.97
C SER A 527 24.37 41.39 85.47
N LEU A 528 23.99 40.18 85.88
CA LEU A 528 23.87 39.78 87.29
C LEU A 528 25.22 39.86 88.03
N THR A 529 26.31 39.46 87.36
CA THR A 529 27.68 39.52 87.92
C THR A 529 28.17 40.97 88.07
N ASN A 530 27.79 41.86 87.14
CA ASN A 530 28.13 43.28 87.22
C ASN A 530 27.26 44.03 88.25
N ASP A 531 26.00 43.62 88.44
CA ASP A 531 25.07 44.18 89.43
C ASP A 531 25.36 43.69 90.87
N MET A 532 25.96 42.49 91.05
CA MET A 532 26.37 41.98 92.37
C MET A 532 27.72 42.52 92.87
N LYS A 533 28.55 43.06 91.98
CA LYS A 533 29.88 43.61 92.31
C LYS A 533 29.84 44.83 93.26
N PRO A 534 28.90 45.80 93.12
CA PRO A 534 28.73 46.86 94.12
C PRO A 534 28.09 46.38 95.43
N LEU A 535 27.27 45.34 95.43
CA LEU A 535 26.66 44.80 96.65
C LEU A 535 27.70 44.12 97.57
N THR A 536 28.63 43.36 96.99
CA THR A 536 29.71 42.66 97.71
C THR A 536 30.81 43.61 98.21
N SER A 537 31.02 44.75 97.55
CA SER A 537 31.94 45.79 98.03
C SER A 537 31.31 46.74 99.06
N SER A 538 29.97 46.83 99.14
CA SER A 538 29.27 47.58 100.19
C SER A 538 29.08 46.83 101.52
N LEU A 539 29.24 45.50 101.51
CA LEU A 539 29.09 44.64 102.69
C LEU A 539 30.41 44.30 103.39
N ALA A 540 31.55 44.78 102.88
CA ALA A 540 32.88 44.54 103.45
C ALA A 540 33.34 45.61 104.47
N ASP A 541 32.52 46.64 104.73
CA ASP A 541 32.92 47.81 105.54
C ASP A 541 32.06 48.05 106.81
N ASP A 542 31.14 47.16 107.20
CA ASP A 542 30.39 47.31 108.47
C ASP A 542 30.38 46.03 109.31
N GLU A 543 30.71 46.21 110.59
CA GLU A 543 30.90 45.19 111.63
C GLU A 543 29.69 44.28 111.82
N PHE A 544 29.76 43.03 111.36
CA PHE A 544 29.11 41.87 112.01
C PHE A 544 29.91 40.59 111.70
N GLY A 545 30.98 40.39 112.47
CA GLY A 545 31.60 39.07 112.61
C GLY A 545 30.66 38.13 113.38
N GLU A 546 30.62 36.85 112.98
CA GLU A 546 29.85 35.74 113.56
C GLU A 546 28.47 35.39 112.97
N LEU A 547 28.27 35.51 111.66
CA LEU A 547 27.21 34.76 110.96
C LEU A 547 27.63 34.20 109.58
N GLU A 548 28.93 33.93 109.41
CA GLU A 548 29.56 33.54 108.15
C GLU A 548 29.71 32.01 107.96
N THR A 549 29.04 31.19 108.78
CA THR A 549 29.23 29.72 108.77
C THR A 549 27.97 28.91 108.44
N LEU A 550 26.89 29.52 107.97
CA LEU A 550 25.64 28.80 107.65
C LEU A 550 25.13 28.92 106.20
N PHE A 551 25.86 29.61 105.32
CA PHE A 551 25.74 29.45 103.86
C PHE A 551 27.07 28.99 103.31
N THR A 552 27.35 27.71 103.54
CA THR A 552 28.53 27.02 103.05
C THR A 552 28.78 27.25 101.56
N GLU A 553 30.04 27.52 101.22
CA GLU A 553 30.66 27.40 99.89
C GLU A 553 30.22 26.14 99.11
N SER A 554 29.66 25.12 99.78
CA SER A 554 29.03 23.92 99.20
C SER A 554 27.93 24.22 98.18
N ASP A 555 27.05 25.19 98.41
CA ASP A 555 25.89 25.40 97.52
C ASP A 555 26.22 26.33 96.35
N ILE A 556 27.13 27.28 96.55
CA ILE A 556 27.74 28.07 95.47
C ILE A 556 28.67 27.17 94.63
N ALA A 557 29.42 26.25 95.24
CA ALA A 557 30.25 25.29 94.51
C ALA A 557 29.42 24.20 93.80
N LYS A 558 28.27 23.77 94.34
CA LYS A 558 27.34 22.86 93.64
C LYS A 558 26.59 23.56 92.51
N GLY A 559 26.14 24.80 92.69
CA GLY A 559 25.58 25.64 91.63
C GLY A 559 26.59 25.84 90.50
N ASN A 560 27.81 26.27 90.81
CA ASN A 560 28.89 26.42 89.82
C ASN A 560 29.30 25.09 89.16
N LYS A 561 29.14 23.94 89.82
CA LYS A 561 29.45 22.62 89.25
C LYS A 561 28.30 22.06 88.41
N ILE A 562 27.05 22.37 88.75
CA ILE A 562 25.86 22.08 87.93
C ILE A 562 25.86 22.98 86.71
N ASP A 563 26.11 24.28 86.85
CA ASP A 563 26.26 25.23 85.73
C ASP A 563 27.47 24.87 84.86
N ALA A 564 28.59 24.43 85.45
CA ALA A 564 29.73 23.94 84.67
C ALA A 564 29.43 22.62 83.96
N LEU A 565 28.67 21.69 84.58
CA LEU A 565 28.25 20.43 83.95
C LEU A 565 27.18 20.64 82.87
N GLU A 566 26.23 21.57 83.06
CA GLU A 566 25.27 21.99 82.05
C GLU A 566 25.96 22.75 80.93
N THR A 567 26.88 23.67 81.23
CA THR A 567 27.70 24.36 80.23
C THR A 567 28.58 23.36 79.46
N GLN A 568 29.15 22.35 80.14
CA GLN A 568 29.99 21.31 79.52
C GLN A 568 29.15 20.31 78.72
N ALA A 569 27.94 19.95 79.16
CA ALA A 569 26.97 19.16 78.40
C ALA A 569 26.43 19.93 77.20
N MET A 570 26.18 21.24 77.34
CA MET A 570 25.77 22.14 76.26
C MET A 570 26.91 22.39 75.26
N THR A 571 28.18 22.50 75.70
CA THR A 571 29.33 22.61 74.78
C THR A 571 29.69 21.28 74.11
N ALA A 572 29.53 20.15 74.79
CA ALA A 572 29.65 18.82 74.19
C ALA A 572 28.55 18.59 73.15
N ASN A 573 27.29 18.91 73.47
CA ASN A 573 26.16 18.86 72.53
C ASN A 573 26.33 19.86 71.38
N SER A 574 26.79 21.07 71.64
CA SER A 574 27.14 22.07 70.61
C SER A 574 28.20 21.55 69.65
N SER A 575 29.22 20.85 70.15
CA SER A 575 30.29 20.27 69.32
C SER A 575 29.78 19.12 68.47
N VAL A 576 28.98 18.22 69.04
CA VAL A 576 28.33 17.12 68.31
C VAL A 576 27.36 17.67 67.25
N CYS A 577 26.52 18.65 67.60
CA CYS A 577 25.62 19.31 66.64
C CYS A 577 26.39 20.05 65.55
N LYS A 578 27.55 20.65 65.84
CA LYS A 578 28.43 21.28 64.85
C LYS A 578 29.02 20.25 63.90
N TRP A 579 29.53 19.13 64.40
CA TRP A 579 30.04 18.03 63.58
C TRP A 579 28.95 17.38 62.74
N LEU A 580 27.76 17.16 63.31
CA LEU A 580 26.60 16.66 62.58
C LEU A 580 26.15 17.65 61.51
N SER A 581 26.11 18.94 61.79
CA SER A 581 25.72 19.96 60.80
C SER A 581 26.75 20.06 59.68
N VAL A 582 28.05 20.07 59.98
CA VAL A 582 29.11 20.07 58.94
C VAL A 582 29.08 18.77 58.13
N GLY A 583 28.96 17.62 58.79
CA GLY A 583 28.88 16.31 58.13
C GLY A 583 27.64 16.17 57.25
N LEU A 584 26.46 16.53 57.75
CA LEU A 584 25.21 16.54 56.99
C LEU A 584 25.23 17.60 55.88
N GLY A 585 25.90 18.74 56.08
CA GLY A 585 26.09 19.75 55.04
C GLY A 585 26.93 19.23 53.88
N ILE A 586 28.09 18.62 54.17
CA ILE A 586 28.95 17.99 53.16
C ILE A 586 28.21 16.84 52.47
N ALA A 587 27.51 15.99 53.23
CA ALA A 587 26.72 14.90 52.67
C ALA A 587 25.59 15.41 51.78
N THR A 588 24.88 16.48 52.17
CA THR A 588 23.83 17.10 51.35
C THR A 588 24.39 17.64 50.04
N ILE A 589 25.55 18.30 50.05
CA ILE A 589 26.20 18.81 48.83
C ILE A 589 26.60 17.65 47.90
N ALA A 590 27.21 16.59 48.45
CA ALA A 590 27.60 15.43 47.67
C ALA A 590 26.38 14.69 47.08
N LEU A 591 25.34 14.47 47.89
CA LEU A 591 24.08 13.85 47.45
C LEU A 591 23.34 14.71 46.43
N ALA A 592 23.36 16.03 46.58
CA ALA A 592 22.78 16.96 45.61
C ALA A 592 23.54 16.91 44.27
N ALA A 593 24.88 16.84 44.30
CA ALA A 593 25.69 16.70 43.09
C ALA A 593 25.41 15.37 42.37
N VAL A 594 25.36 14.25 43.11
CA VAL A 594 25.03 12.92 42.55
C VAL A 594 23.59 12.89 42.02
N THR A 595 22.62 13.41 42.77
CA THR A 595 21.22 13.48 42.33
C THR A 595 21.08 14.33 41.08
N THR A 596 21.76 15.47 41.01
CA THR A 596 21.74 16.34 39.82
C THR A 596 22.35 15.63 38.61
N PHE A 597 23.46 14.91 38.79
CA PHE A 597 24.09 14.12 37.73
C PHE A 597 23.19 12.99 37.23
N LEU A 598 22.59 12.21 38.15
CA LEU A 598 21.65 11.14 37.80
C LEU A 598 20.39 11.68 37.12
N THR A 599 19.84 12.78 37.64
CA THR A 599 18.70 13.49 37.04
C THR A 599 19.04 13.94 35.62
N TYR A 600 20.24 14.48 35.39
CA TYR A 600 20.69 14.90 34.07
C TYR A 600 20.85 13.72 33.10
N ASN A 601 21.44 12.60 33.55
CA ASN A 601 21.57 11.41 32.71
C ASN A 601 20.20 10.78 32.38
N ASP A 602 19.34 10.59 33.38
CA ASP A 602 17.98 10.07 33.14
C ASP A 602 17.22 10.99 32.18
N LEU A 603 17.35 12.31 32.32
CA LEU A 603 16.76 13.28 31.39
C LEU A 603 17.35 13.18 29.97
N LYS A 604 18.68 13.06 29.88
CA LYS A 604 19.36 12.91 28.59
C LYS A 604 18.89 11.64 27.90
N ASP A 605 18.89 10.52 28.60
CA ASP A 605 18.50 9.21 28.08
C ASP A 605 17.01 9.19 27.73
N TYR A 606 16.16 9.82 28.55
CA TYR A 606 14.73 9.97 28.28
C TYR A 606 14.43 10.75 26.99
N TYR A 607 15.22 11.79 26.67
CA TYR A 607 15.07 12.56 25.42
C TYR A 607 15.92 12.02 24.26
N ASP A 608 16.79 11.04 24.51
CA ASP A 608 17.60 10.38 23.48
C ASP A 608 16.83 9.24 22.83
N VAL A 609 15.89 9.62 21.98
CA VAL A 609 15.03 8.71 21.24
C VAL A 609 15.80 8.08 20.07
N GLU A 610 15.89 6.75 20.08
CA GLU A 610 16.28 5.95 18.92
C GLU A 610 15.06 5.78 18.01
N TYR A 611 15.09 6.42 16.84
CA TYR A 611 14.01 6.32 15.88
C TYR A 611 14.19 5.07 15.01
N SER A 612 13.14 4.25 14.92
CA SER A 612 13.09 3.21 13.88
C SER A 612 12.86 3.84 12.51
N PRO A 613 13.30 3.21 11.41
CA PRO A 613 12.95 3.65 10.07
C PRO A 613 11.43 3.78 9.88
N ILE A 614 11.02 4.80 9.12
CA ILE A 614 9.63 4.98 8.69
C ILE A 614 9.41 4.10 7.44
N PRO A 615 8.48 3.13 7.47
CA PRO A 615 8.14 2.35 6.28
C PRO A 615 7.70 3.25 5.13
N HIS A 616 8.23 3.03 3.92
CA HIS A 616 7.89 3.84 2.74
C HIS A 616 6.44 3.66 2.33
N TYR A 617 5.90 2.47 2.53
CA TYR A 617 4.50 2.17 2.29
C TYR A 617 3.87 1.54 3.54
N MET A 618 2.57 1.72 3.66
CA MET A 618 1.76 1.07 4.67
C MET A 618 0.45 0.60 4.06
N VAL A 619 -0.04 -0.55 4.51
CA VAL A 619 -1.30 -1.11 4.01
C VAL A 619 -2.02 -1.83 5.14
N ASP A 620 -3.35 -1.66 5.18
CA ASP A 620 -4.19 -2.45 6.07
C ASP A 620 -4.44 -3.82 5.44
N GLU A 621 -4.18 -4.89 6.19
CA GLU A 621 -4.26 -6.28 5.72
C GLU A 621 -5.58 -6.57 5.01
N LYS A 622 -6.71 -6.12 5.58
CA LYS A 622 -8.05 -6.37 5.03
C LYS A 622 -8.29 -5.76 3.64
N ASN A 623 -7.46 -4.79 3.23
CA ASN A 623 -7.60 -4.14 1.93
C ASN A 623 -6.87 -4.88 0.81
N ILE A 624 -5.99 -5.83 1.17
CA ILE A 624 -5.17 -6.60 0.25
C ILE A 624 -5.27 -8.10 0.48
N THR A 625 -6.16 -8.57 1.36
CA THR A 625 -6.39 -10.00 1.57
C THR A 625 -7.87 -10.37 1.53
N VAL A 626 -8.13 -11.62 1.15
CA VAL A 626 -9.43 -12.28 1.29
C VAL A 626 -9.21 -13.73 1.71
N THR A 627 -10.21 -14.36 2.32
CA THR A 627 -10.17 -15.78 2.68
C THR A 627 -10.78 -16.59 1.54
N ASN A 628 -10.07 -17.60 1.04
CA ASN A 628 -10.59 -18.53 0.04
C ASN A 628 -11.52 -19.59 0.66
N GLU A 629 -12.08 -20.49 -0.15
CA GLU A 629 -13.00 -21.55 0.31
C GLU A 629 -12.34 -22.54 1.28
N SER A 630 -11.03 -22.73 1.16
CA SER A 630 -10.21 -23.56 2.07
C SER A 630 -9.91 -22.91 3.42
N GLY A 631 -10.22 -21.61 3.58
CA GLY A 631 -9.92 -20.85 4.79
C GLY A 631 -8.54 -20.18 4.78
N ASP A 632 -7.79 -20.25 3.68
CA ASP A 632 -6.47 -19.64 3.54
C ASP A 632 -6.59 -18.15 3.18
N THR A 633 -5.68 -17.33 3.73
CA THR A 633 -5.55 -15.92 3.39
C THR A 633 -4.84 -15.77 2.05
N ILE A 634 -5.55 -15.24 1.04
CA ILE A 634 -4.99 -14.96 -0.27
C ILE A 634 -4.79 -13.45 -0.47
N VAL A 635 -3.70 -13.07 -1.14
CA VAL A 635 -3.39 -11.68 -1.44
C VAL A 635 -4.10 -11.23 -2.71
N LEU A 636 -4.84 -10.13 -2.61
CA LEU A 636 -5.46 -9.43 -3.72
C LEU A 636 -4.49 -8.38 -4.28
N LYS A 637 -4.33 -8.34 -5.60
CA LYS A 637 -3.59 -7.26 -6.28
C LYS A 637 -4.39 -5.96 -6.24
N ASN A 638 -4.22 -5.19 -5.17
CA ASN A 638 -4.89 -3.90 -4.99
C ASN A 638 -3.88 -2.80 -4.68
N GLN A 639 -3.19 -2.31 -5.72
CA GLN A 639 -2.17 -1.26 -5.58
C GLN A 639 -2.75 0.05 -5.01
N GLY A 640 -4.02 0.33 -5.28
CA GLY A 640 -4.72 1.48 -4.71
C GLY A 640 -4.90 1.40 -3.20
N ALA A 641 -4.71 0.24 -2.55
CA ALA A 641 -4.80 0.11 -1.09
C ALA A 641 -3.60 0.68 -0.34
N TYR A 642 -2.47 0.90 -1.02
CA TYR A 642 -1.20 1.24 -0.39
C TYR A 642 -1.10 2.75 -0.15
N TYR A 643 -0.73 3.08 1.08
CA TYR A 643 -0.44 4.43 1.51
C TYR A 643 1.06 4.67 1.41
N LYS A 644 1.48 5.75 0.74
CA LYS A 644 2.88 6.13 0.59
C LYS A 644 3.27 7.18 1.62
N ALA A 645 4.39 7.00 2.30
CA ALA A 645 4.92 7.97 3.25
C ALA A 645 5.19 9.30 2.54
N VAL A 646 4.68 10.37 3.11
CA VAL A 646 4.92 11.73 2.64
C VAL A 646 6.37 12.10 2.92
N GLU A 647 7.03 12.71 1.93
CA GLU A 647 8.41 13.14 2.08
C GLU A 647 8.54 14.49 2.78
N SER A 648 9.72 14.74 3.32
CA SER A 648 10.13 15.99 3.93
C SER A 648 11.13 16.76 3.06
N ASN A 649 11.48 17.97 3.51
CA ASN A 649 12.59 18.74 2.94
C ASN A 649 13.99 18.28 3.44
N ARG A 650 14.08 17.16 4.17
CA ARG A 650 15.34 16.63 4.71
C ARG A 650 16.27 16.14 3.60
N LYS A 651 17.57 16.40 3.75
CA LYS A 651 18.64 16.02 2.81
C LYS A 651 19.71 15.18 3.49
N LYS A 652 20.50 14.46 2.69
CA LYS A 652 21.67 13.73 3.17
C LYS A 652 22.62 14.68 3.93
N GLY A 653 22.90 14.35 5.18
CA GLY A 653 23.71 15.18 6.10
C GLY A 653 22.90 15.95 7.13
N ASP A 654 21.58 16.06 6.95
CA ASP A 654 20.69 16.60 7.98
C ASP A 654 20.53 15.62 9.16
N SER A 655 20.18 16.14 10.33
CA SER A 655 19.81 15.33 11.51
C SER A 655 18.71 14.32 11.19
N TYR A 656 18.88 13.07 11.64
CA TYR A 656 17.94 11.96 11.47
C TYR A 656 17.76 11.44 10.03
N PHE A 657 18.52 11.94 9.05
CA PHE A 657 18.45 11.41 7.69
C PHE A 657 18.86 9.93 7.62
N ASN A 658 19.84 9.52 8.42
CA ASN A 658 20.27 8.12 8.45
C ASN A 658 19.26 7.19 9.14
N ASP A 659 18.39 7.74 9.99
CA ASP A 659 17.45 6.96 10.79
C ASP A 659 16.11 6.79 10.05
N ILE A 660 15.57 7.89 9.49
CA ILE A 660 14.24 7.91 8.87
C ILE A 660 14.24 8.43 7.41
N GLY A 661 15.41 8.63 6.81
CA GLY A 661 15.53 9.04 5.40
C GLY A 661 14.86 10.39 5.11
N THR A 662 14.19 10.48 3.96
CA THR A 662 13.40 11.64 3.54
C THR A 662 11.98 11.61 4.10
N CYS A 663 11.51 10.53 4.72
CA CYS A 663 10.16 10.42 5.24
C CYS A 663 9.85 11.52 6.27
N ALA A 664 8.66 12.08 6.18
CA ALA A 664 8.21 13.15 7.05
C ALA A 664 7.86 12.65 8.44
N ASP A 665 8.37 13.36 9.45
CA ASP A 665 7.89 13.24 10.81
C ASP A 665 7.09 14.50 11.16
N LEU A 666 5.78 14.36 11.35
CA LEU A 666 4.90 15.44 11.77
C LEU A 666 5.29 16.00 13.14
N ASN A 667 6.05 15.26 13.95
CA ASN A 667 6.60 15.75 15.20
C ASN A 667 7.93 16.51 15.04
N GLY A 668 8.53 16.58 13.84
CA GLY A 668 9.78 17.29 13.58
C GLY A 668 11.01 16.67 14.25
N CYS A 669 10.97 15.37 14.56
CA CYS A 669 12.03 14.59 15.21
C CYS A 669 12.43 15.06 16.62
N VAL A 670 11.52 15.72 17.34
CA VAL A 670 11.78 16.23 18.70
C VAL A 670 10.99 15.50 19.82
N ASN A 671 10.21 14.48 19.46
CA ASN A 671 9.23 13.81 20.33
C ASN A 671 9.61 12.34 20.64
N PRO A 672 8.92 11.63 21.55
CA PRO A 672 9.27 10.24 21.92
C PRO A 672 9.14 9.24 20.78
N GLN A 673 8.39 9.60 19.75
CA GLN A 673 8.07 8.80 18.59
C GLN A 673 7.93 9.72 17.39
N TRP A 674 8.32 9.26 16.21
CA TRP A 674 7.88 9.93 15.00
C TRP A 674 6.38 9.69 14.78
N LEU A 675 5.76 10.60 14.04
CA LEU A 675 4.39 10.53 13.54
C LEU A 675 4.43 10.73 12.03
N ALA A 676 4.42 9.64 11.27
CA ALA A 676 4.53 9.68 9.83
C ALA A 676 3.17 9.99 9.21
N LEU A 677 3.16 10.84 8.19
CA LEU A 677 2.01 11.07 7.33
C LEU A 677 2.13 10.20 6.10
N TYR A 678 1.03 9.57 5.71
CA TYR A 678 0.93 8.81 4.48
C TYR A 678 -0.22 9.32 3.62
N ALA A 679 -0.03 9.24 2.30
CA ALA A 679 -1.01 9.62 1.30
C ALA A 679 -1.37 8.42 0.43
N GLN A 680 -2.66 8.28 0.13
CA GLN A 680 -3.19 7.25 -0.76
C GLN A 680 -3.65 7.89 -2.07
N ARG A 681 -3.44 7.18 -3.18
CA ARG A 681 -4.06 7.49 -4.46
C ARG A 681 -4.81 6.25 -4.93
N LYS A 682 -6.12 6.37 -5.09
CA LYS A 682 -6.98 5.27 -5.49
C LYS A 682 -7.94 5.74 -6.56
N ASP A 683 -7.83 5.19 -7.78
CA ASP A 683 -8.61 5.61 -8.95
C ASP A 683 -10.13 5.54 -8.76
N THR A 684 -10.59 4.75 -7.80
CA THR A 684 -12.02 4.57 -7.49
C THR A 684 -12.53 5.50 -6.39
N ASP A 685 -11.64 6.18 -5.67
CA ASP A 685 -12.01 7.06 -4.55
C ASP A 685 -12.10 8.53 -4.98
N ALA A 686 -12.86 9.30 -4.21
CA ALA A 686 -13.04 10.72 -4.47
C ALA A 686 -11.75 11.51 -4.17
N PRO A 687 -11.21 12.30 -5.12
CA PRO A 687 -9.99 13.07 -4.92
C PRO A 687 -10.22 14.20 -3.90
N ILE A 688 -9.16 14.54 -3.16
CA ILE A 688 -9.19 15.63 -2.18
C ILE A 688 -9.16 16.98 -2.91
N LEU A 689 -10.13 17.84 -2.62
CA LEU A 689 -10.21 19.22 -3.14
C LEU A 689 -9.11 20.08 -2.51
N ALA A 690 -8.30 20.73 -3.34
CA ALA A 690 -7.14 21.50 -2.89
C ALA A 690 -7.51 22.74 -2.07
N ASP A 691 -8.61 23.40 -2.42
CA ASP A 691 -9.15 24.58 -1.72
C ASP A 691 -9.88 24.24 -0.41
N SER A 692 -10.02 22.95 -0.10
CA SER A 692 -10.80 22.50 1.04
C SER A 692 -9.98 22.28 2.32
N LEU A 693 -8.66 22.27 2.28
CA LEU A 693 -7.84 22.02 3.47
C LEU A 693 -8.11 23.06 4.57
N THR A 694 -8.43 22.59 5.78
CA THR A 694 -8.63 23.46 6.94
C THR A 694 -8.02 22.86 8.21
N VAL A 695 -7.43 23.71 9.05
CA VAL A 695 -6.79 23.30 10.31
C VAL A 695 -7.59 23.81 11.50
N VAL A 696 -7.86 22.92 12.46
CA VAL A 696 -8.52 23.25 13.73
C VAL A 696 -7.55 23.09 14.88
N VAL A 697 -7.28 24.17 15.61
CA VAL A 697 -6.35 24.20 16.74
C VAL A 697 -7.08 24.42 18.07
N GLY A 698 -6.85 23.52 19.04
CA GLY A 698 -7.36 23.63 20.42
C GLY A 698 -8.87 23.42 20.57
N SER A 699 -9.55 22.89 19.56
CA SER A 699 -10.97 22.59 19.55
C SER A 699 -11.20 21.19 18.99
N SER A 700 -12.17 20.44 19.52
CA SER A 700 -12.63 19.17 18.98
C SER A 700 -13.82 19.31 18.02
N LYS A 701 -14.29 20.54 17.77
CA LYS A 701 -15.43 20.82 16.90
C LYS A 701 -15.03 20.61 15.45
N VAL A 702 -15.73 19.72 14.76
CA VAL A 702 -15.62 19.52 13.31
C VAL A 702 -16.11 20.78 12.58
N PRO A 703 -15.35 21.32 11.60
CA PRO A 703 -15.79 22.46 10.79
C PRO A 703 -17.06 22.15 10.00
N GLU A 704 -17.88 23.17 9.75
CA GLU A 704 -19.15 22.99 9.04
C GLU A 704 -18.94 22.48 7.60
N GLY A 705 -19.65 21.42 7.22
CA GLY A 705 -19.54 20.80 5.89
C GLY A 705 -18.33 19.87 5.72
N TYR A 706 -17.60 19.57 6.79
CA TYR A 706 -16.50 18.60 6.77
C TYR A 706 -16.89 17.29 7.45
N THR A 707 -16.51 16.17 6.85
CA THR A 707 -16.72 14.83 7.39
C THR A 707 -15.46 13.97 7.38
N LYS A 708 -14.41 14.43 6.69
CA LYS A 708 -13.12 13.75 6.53
C LYS A 708 -11.98 14.66 6.98
N GLY A 709 -10.86 14.03 7.30
CA GLY A 709 -9.62 14.67 7.69
C GLY A 709 -8.53 13.63 7.86
N ILE A 710 -7.33 14.08 8.21
CA ILE A 710 -6.20 13.18 8.46
C ILE A 710 -6.57 12.27 9.64
N HIS A 711 -6.58 10.96 9.42
CA HIS A 711 -7.01 9.97 10.42
C HIS A 711 -5.86 9.02 10.79
N MET A 712 -5.99 8.28 11.88
CA MET A 712 -5.05 7.19 12.20
C MET A 712 -5.40 5.96 11.34
N PHE A 713 -4.41 5.14 10.94
CA PHE A 713 -4.73 3.86 10.28
C PHE A 713 -5.72 3.04 11.11
N GLY A 714 -6.74 2.49 10.45
CA GLY A 714 -7.82 1.73 11.09
C GLY A 714 -8.94 2.56 11.72
N GLU A 715 -8.78 3.88 11.82
CA GLU A 715 -9.77 4.78 12.39
C GLU A 715 -10.43 5.65 11.32
N ALA A 716 -11.74 5.86 11.42
CA ALA A 716 -12.46 6.81 10.56
C ALA A 716 -12.46 8.24 11.12
N ALA A 717 -12.11 8.41 12.40
CA ALA A 717 -12.12 9.70 13.06
C ALA A 717 -10.85 10.50 12.74
N VAL A 718 -11.00 11.82 12.59
CA VAL A 718 -9.86 12.72 12.38
C VAL A 718 -8.96 12.69 13.61
N ALA A 719 -7.67 12.45 13.38
CA ALA A 719 -6.67 12.29 14.42
C ALA A 719 -6.15 13.64 14.91
N ASN A 720 -5.90 13.73 16.21
CA ASN A 720 -5.18 14.87 16.81
C ASN A 720 -3.67 14.71 16.59
N LEU A 721 -3.08 15.51 15.71
CA LEU A 721 -1.64 15.49 15.40
C LEU A 721 -0.74 15.83 16.60
N ASN A 722 -1.29 16.43 17.67
CA ASN A 722 -0.62 16.69 18.94
C ASN A 722 -1.18 15.79 20.05
N SER A 723 -1.27 14.48 19.82
CA SER A 723 -1.78 13.54 20.82
C SER A 723 -0.76 13.29 21.93
N LYS A 724 -1.29 13.07 23.13
CA LYS A 724 -0.53 12.69 24.33
C LYS A 724 0.26 11.39 24.17
N LEU A 725 -0.16 10.53 23.23
CA LEU A 725 0.45 9.23 22.95
C LEU A 725 1.86 9.33 22.35
N TYR A 726 2.19 10.45 21.72
CA TYR A 726 3.45 10.59 20.97
C TYR A 726 4.05 12.01 21.03
N CYS A 727 3.58 12.86 21.94
CA CYS A 727 4.17 14.18 22.19
C CYS A 727 4.69 14.29 23.63
N TRP A 728 5.83 14.97 23.81
CA TRP A 728 6.33 15.24 25.17
C TRP A 728 5.45 16.23 25.91
N ASN A 729 4.94 17.27 25.22
CA ASN A 729 4.11 18.28 25.87
C ASN A 729 2.65 17.85 25.94
N GLN A 730 2.28 17.31 27.10
CA GLN A 730 0.92 16.88 27.43
C GLN A 730 -0.11 18.01 27.47
N SER A 731 0.34 19.28 27.43
CA SER A 731 -0.51 20.47 27.37
C SER A 731 -0.55 21.11 25.98
N ALA A 732 0.03 20.47 24.97
CA ALA A 732 -0.07 20.92 23.59
C ALA A 732 -1.55 21.04 23.17
N LYS A 733 -1.88 22.10 22.44
CA LYS A 733 -3.22 22.24 21.88
C LYS A 733 -3.42 21.15 20.84
N SER A 734 -4.64 20.60 20.76
CA SER A 734 -4.99 19.67 19.70
C SER A 734 -4.81 20.34 18.34
N VAL A 735 -4.33 19.61 17.34
CA VAL A 735 -4.25 20.08 15.96
C VAL A 735 -4.88 19.00 15.09
N MET A 736 -5.89 19.35 14.31
CA MET A 736 -6.55 18.44 13.37
C MET A 736 -6.64 19.11 12.00
N ILE A 737 -6.48 18.33 10.94
CA ILE A 737 -6.59 18.80 9.56
C ILE A 737 -7.77 18.10 8.91
N TYR A 738 -8.71 18.88 8.38
CA TYR A 738 -9.90 18.41 7.68
C TYR A 738 -9.81 18.75 6.19
N PHE A 739 -10.46 17.94 5.36
CA PHE A 739 -10.57 18.16 3.93
C PHE A 739 -11.91 17.65 3.38
N LYS A 740 -12.28 18.12 2.20
CA LYS A 740 -13.43 17.65 1.42
C LYS A 740 -12.94 16.86 0.22
N THR A 741 -13.75 15.90 -0.21
CA THR A 741 -13.48 15.09 -1.41
C THR A 741 -14.54 15.33 -2.46
N ASP A 742 -14.17 15.34 -3.74
CA ASP A 742 -15.12 15.47 -4.84
C ASP A 742 -15.81 14.14 -5.15
N THR A 743 -16.93 13.87 -4.47
CA THR A 743 -17.71 12.64 -4.68
C THR A 743 -18.31 12.54 -6.07
N SER A 744 -18.48 13.66 -6.79
CA SER A 744 -18.97 13.64 -8.17
C SER A 744 -17.93 13.08 -9.14
N ALA A 745 -16.64 13.31 -8.86
CA ALA A 745 -15.53 12.78 -9.65
C ALA A 745 -15.36 11.25 -9.51
N ALA A 746 -15.70 10.68 -8.35
CA ALA A 746 -15.60 9.25 -8.07
C ALA A 746 -16.64 8.42 -8.87
N ALA A 747 -17.88 8.92 -8.99
CA ALA A 747 -18.95 8.23 -9.71
C ALA A 747 -18.64 8.05 -11.21
N ALA A 748 -17.94 9.03 -11.81
CA ALA A 748 -17.47 8.95 -13.20
C ALA A 748 -16.28 7.99 -13.37
N GLY A 749 -15.54 7.68 -12.30
CA GLY A 749 -14.48 6.67 -12.29
C GLY A 749 -15.05 5.25 -12.18
N ALA A 750 -16.03 5.02 -11.30
CA ALA A 750 -16.67 3.73 -11.11
C ALA A 750 -17.43 3.23 -12.35
N ALA A 751 -18.02 4.14 -13.15
CA ALA A 751 -18.66 3.80 -14.42
C ALA A 751 -17.66 3.49 -15.55
N GLY A 752 -16.39 3.92 -15.43
CA GLY A 752 -15.33 3.68 -16.41
C GLY A 752 -14.25 2.68 -15.97
N SER A 753 -14.31 2.20 -14.72
CA SER A 753 -13.28 1.41 -14.05
C SER A 753 -13.82 0.10 -13.48
N ASN A 754 -14.60 -0.61 -14.29
CA ASN A 754 -14.66 -2.07 -14.25
C ASN A 754 -14.13 -2.54 -15.60
N PHE A 755 -12.95 -3.17 -15.61
CA PHE A 755 -12.50 -4.05 -16.70
C PHE A 755 -12.72 -3.53 -18.14
N SER A 756 -12.39 -2.26 -18.41
CA SER A 756 -12.35 -1.76 -19.79
C SER A 756 -11.21 -2.46 -20.53
N THR A 757 -11.60 -3.49 -21.27
CA THR A 757 -11.01 -4.18 -22.44
C THR A 757 -10.60 -3.20 -23.57
N GLY A 758 -10.44 -1.91 -23.26
CA GLY A 758 -10.49 -0.76 -24.16
C GLY A 758 -9.25 -0.54 -25.03
N SER A 759 -8.06 -0.95 -24.60
CA SER A 759 -6.84 -0.79 -25.39
C SER A 759 -6.47 -2.02 -26.21
N LEU A 760 -7.01 -3.21 -25.90
CA LEU A 760 -6.79 -4.42 -26.73
C LEU A 760 -7.63 -4.44 -28.01
N ALA A 761 -8.75 -3.72 -28.02
CA ALA A 761 -9.70 -3.75 -29.13
C ALA A 761 -9.31 -2.82 -30.30
N ILE A 762 -8.33 -1.92 -30.13
CA ILE A 762 -8.14 -0.82 -31.10
C ILE A 762 -7.36 -1.25 -32.35
N ALA A 763 -6.46 -2.23 -32.29
CA ALA A 763 -5.86 -2.76 -33.53
C ALA A 763 -6.18 -4.24 -33.78
N GLY A 764 -6.06 -5.11 -32.76
CA GLY A 764 -6.43 -6.52 -32.93
C GLY A 764 -7.94 -6.72 -33.17
N GLY A 765 -8.77 -5.88 -32.56
CA GLY A 765 -10.23 -5.96 -32.66
C GLY A 765 -10.81 -5.46 -33.99
N ALA A 766 -10.20 -4.49 -34.67
CA ALA A 766 -10.69 -4.00 -35.96
C ALA A 766 -10.38 -4.99 -37.10
N GLY A 767 -9.17 -5.57 -37.11
CA GLY A 767 -8.78 -6.64 -38.03
C GLY A 767 -9.58 -7.93 -37.80
N LEU A 768 -9.67 -8.40 -36.55
CA LEU A 768 -10.51 -9.56 -36.19
C LEU A 768 -12.01 -9.29 -36.33
N ALA A 769 -12.50 -8.04 -36.24
CA ALA A 769 -13.93 -7.76 -36.42
C ALA A 769 -14.33 -7.76 -37.89
N ILE A 770 -13.51 -7.20 -38.79
CA ILE A 770 -13.78 -7.31 -40.23
C ILE A 770 -13.60 -8.77 -40.66
N GLY A 771 -12.56 -9.46 -40.16
CA GLY A 771 -12.34 -10.89 -40.34
C GLY A 771 -13.52 -11.74 -39.84
N ALA A 772 -13.92 -11.63 -38.57
CA ALA A 772 -15.00 -12.43 -37.99
C ALA A 772 -16.39 -12.10 -38.53
N LEU A 773 -16.64 -10.85 -38.95
CA LEU A 773 -17.92 -10.47 -39.57
C LEU A 773 -17.98 -10.97 -41.03
N VAL A 774 -16.87 -10.93 -41.77
CA VAL A 774 -16.74 -11.54 -43.10
C VAL A 774 -16.78 -13.07 -43.02
N SER A 775 -16.07 -13.68 -42.08
CA SER A 775 -16.03 -15.13 -41.85
C SER A 775 -17.35 -15.64 -41.30
N GLY A 776 -18.03 -14.93 -40.39
CA GLY A 776 -19.37 -15.27 -39.92
C GLY A 776 -20.42 -15.21 -41.04
N LEU A 777 -20.36 -14.20 -41.91
CA LEU A 777 -21.20 -14.14 -43.10
C LEU A 777 -20.84 -15.23 -44.13
N ALA A 778 -19.56 -15.59 -44.26
CA ALA A 778 -19.09 -16.67 -45.13
C ALA A 778 -19.50 -18.06 -44.62
N VAL A 779 -19.39 -18.31 -43.32
CA VAL A 779 -19.80 -19.56 -42.63
C VAL A 779 -21.31 -19.71 -42.69
N SER A 780 -22.10 -18.66 -42.42
CA SER A 780 -23.56 -18.69 -42.57
C SER A 780 -23.98 -18.96 -44.03
N ALA A 781 -23.24 -18.42 -45.01
CA ALA A 781 -23.45 -18.71 -46.43
C ALA A 781 -23.02 -20.14 -46.84
N ALA A 782 -21.96 -20.69 -46.23
CA ALA A 782 -21.45 -22.04 -46.48
C ALA A 782 -22.34 -23.11 -45.81
N GLY A 783 -22.82 -22.87 -44.59
CA GLY A 783 -23.79 -23.72 -43.89
C GLY A 783 -25.09 -23.87 -44.68
N LYS A 784 -25.62 -22.77 -45.23
CA LYS A 784 -26.78 -22.80 -46.15
C LYS A 784 -26.53 -23.60 -47.43
N LYS A 785 -25.28 -23.74 -47.89
CA LYS A 785 -24.90 -24.59 -49.03
C LYS A 785 -24.74 -26.05 -48.66
N LYS A 786 -24.20 -26.37 -47.47
CA LYS A 786 -24.11 -27.74 -46.96
C LYS A 786 -25.49 -28.31 -46.62
N ALA A 787 -26.37 -27.54 -45.96
CA ALA A 787 -27.76 -27.93 -45.71
C ALA A 787 -28.52 -28.26 -47.01
N LYS A 788 -28.38 -27.40 -48.05
CA LYS A 788 -28.96 -27.67 -49.38
C LYS A 788 -28.37 -28.89 -50.11
N LYS A 789 -27.17 -29.34 -49.75
CA LYS A 789 -26.55 -30.57 -50.28
C LYS A 789 -26.92 -31.81 -49.47
N ALA A 790 -27.30 -31.66 -48.21
CA ALA A 790 -27.83 -32.75 -47.38
C ALA A 790 -29.32 -33.02 -47.66
N GLU A 791 -30.06 -31.99 -48.09
CA GLU A 791 -31.46 -32.10 -48.52
C GLU A 791 -31.66 -32.55 -49.99
N ALA A 792 -30.59 -32.62 -50.79
CA ALA A 792 -30.58 -33.02 -52.20
C ALA A 792 -29.86 -34.36 -52.39
#